data_AF-A0A0C9T2V7-F1
#
_entry.id   AF-A0A0C9T2V7-F1
#
_cell.length_a   1.000
_cell.length_b   1.000
_cell.length_c   1.000
_cell.angle_alpha   90.00
_cell.angle_beta   90.00
_cell.angle_gamma   90.00
#
_symmetry.space_group_name_H-M   'P 1'
#
loop_
_entity.id
_entity.type
_entity.pdbx_description
1 polymer ?
#
loop_
_entity_poly.entity_id
_entity_poly.type
_entity_poly.pdbx_seq_one_letter_code
_entity_poly.pdbx_strand_id
1 'polypeptide(L)'
;KGVFTSRSRAFARTLVQAGCSQESVGTIMQKACVLLGFQEPRRMARRTVQRSVLEGGVAANIQLAHEISRSNSLTISTDGTSHRHINYISRHVALKVPLYGSSESESPQKHVVRLLNVESEANHTSEAQVEGLKQSVQSLSVLYNASPLSARTTSNLDELSFTRKSKGIIGDHAADVKKAFNIYRDWKSDNSLLELGEGVLRDDSTGSLIAEITRDAVSEAGGPPEWEKLPMSQRDALITLKRHSKARLLGREVYNNSLTDSERRERDFFVRAGCCMHKELNSVKGGNAALLTFWSEHGLKPPILLANKDNAATLAVHVDSVTASQSSAEIRALEVSGRGAVKACSLAGAIFNHKDDKKGQQDTYRWFMETEQQRHPNYRTLQLTFPDTSNTRYQSHVDACSVLVKELNLHLRFLEFVRDKKEKRVFTHMEANVYAALSCWQTLTEMCCNVCYGVAVTYPYAVMVRGPGTENLNILELGGVHANLKEHIQRLIDNPDLVLSPTAMYSTGTLDGKPWRDPDALAQVHELQHSGNMPHLWAALQGYLKNTLTTWERFTEEYKEGGTIDTATSAEREAAWMPSTNDANEGALGSLRLHKRHRPQTSLHQYNALAQFRRNGTQAFMDAEYTSDDEQYGRKVARKLDSSGIERARRQAIIHSEEQVVEKKREQIRCREEKAAKTAKELDAATLLLVDRAALSHLTRKELNTQLELHRKTDTTVPKGWRLKKPQMLDVLEAKINSVIQ
;
A
#
# COMPACT_ATOMS: atom_id res chain seq x y z
N LYS A 1 45.96 18.15 -11.57
CA LYS A 1 45.36 17.31 -10.48
C LYS A 1 44.33 16.36 -11.11
N GLY A 2 44.68 15.08 -11.26
CA GLY A 2 43.96 14.14 -12.13
C GLY A 2 42.52 13.80 -11.69
N VAL A 3 41.66 13.59 -12.69
CA VAL A 3 40.28 13.11 -12.56
C VAL A 3 40.32 11.57 -12.48
N PHE A 4 39.69 10.97 -11.46
CA PHE A 4 39.55 9.50 -11.42
C PHE A 4 38.77 9.01 -12.65
N THR A 5 39.26 7.92 -13.24
CA THR A 5 38.66 7.30 -14.44
C THR A 5 37.26 6.77 -14.15
N SER A 6 36.48 6.57 -15.19
CA SER A 6 35.12 6.07 -15.09
C SER A 6 35.07 4.65 -14.54
N ARG A 7 36.05 3.80 -14.88
CA ARG A 7 36.24 2.48 -14.27
C ARG A 7 36.49 2.55 -12.76
N SER A 8 37.34 3.47 -12.29
CA SER A 8 37.55 3.67 -10.84
C SER A 8 36.28 4.14 -10.13
N ARG A 9 35.47 4.98 -10.79
CA ARG A 9 34.19 5.45 -10.26
C ARG A 9 33.12 4.36 -10.23
N ALA A 10 33.08 3.52 -11.25
CA ALA A 10 32.25 2.32 -11.29
C ALA A 10 32.59 1.38 -10.14
N PHE A 11 33.88 1.07 -9.95
CA PHE A 11 34.31 0.24 -8.83
C PHE A 11 33.97 0.84 -7.46
N ALA A 12 34.09 2.17 -7.31
CA ALA A 12 33.66 2.87 -6.10
C ALA A 12 32.15 2.69 -5.84
N ARG A 13 31.29 2.75 -6.87
CA ARG A 13 29.85 2.47 -6.73
C ARG A 13 29.60 1.04 -6.28
N THR A 14 30.27 0.06 -6.90
CA THR A 14 30.15 -1.36 -6.54
C THR A 14 30.51 -1.60 -5.07
N LEU A 15 31.60 -1.01 -4.57
CA LEU A 15 31.99 -1.14 -3.17
C LEU A 15 30.94 -0.54 -2.22
N VAL A 16 30.36 0.62 -2.55
CA VAL A 16 29.29 1.22 -1.73
C VAL A 16 28.03 0.34 -1.74
N GLN A 17 27.68 -0.26 -2.87
CA GLN A 17 26.56 -1.20 -2.98
C GLN A 17 26.78 -2.47 -2.17
N ALA A 18 28.02 -2.96 -2.09
CA ALA A 18 28.43 -4.08 -1.25
C ALA A 18 28.41 -3.76 0.25
N GLY A 19 28.06 -2.53 0.65
CA GLY A 19 27.91 -2.13 2.04
C GLY A 19 29.08 -1.31 2.60
N CYS A 20 30.14 -1.06 1.82
CA CYS A 20 31.26 -0.26 2.29
C CYS A 20 30.84 1.18 2.59
N SER A 21 31.40 1.76 3.65
CA SER A 21 31.23 3.19 3.93
C SER A 21 31.92 4.01 2.84
N GLN A 22 31.34 5.16 2.45
CA GLN A 22 31.92 6.03 1.43
C GLN A 22 33.30 6.58 1.84
N GLU A 23 33.60 6.62 3.14
CA GLU A 23 34.88 7.06 3.70
C GLU A 23 35.98 5.99 3.55
N SER A 24 35.60 4.72 3.72
CA SER A 24 36.52 3.58 3.64
C SER A 24 36.82 3.17 2.20
N VAL A 25 35.91 3.40 1.26
CA VAL A 25 36.06 2.99 -0.16
C VAL A 25 37.40 3.40 -0.76
N GLY A 26 37.82 4.66 -0.57
CA GLY A 26 39.10 5.11 -1.10
C GLY A 26 40.31 4.34 -0.56
N THR A 27 40.28 4.02 0.74
CA THR A 27 41.32 3.22 1.40
C THR A 27 41.30 1.78 0.90
N ILE A 28 40.11 1.19 0.76
CA ILE A 28 39.94 -0.19 0.28
C ILE A 28 40.49 -0.31 -1.13
N MET A 29 40.13 0.61 -2.03
CA MET A 29 40.64 0.64 -3.40
C MET A 29 42.17 0.76 -3.42
N GLN A 30 42.74 1.66 -2.62
CA GLN A 30 44.19 1.85 -2.52
C GLN A 30 44.90 0.59 -2.01
N LYS A 31 44.40 -0.02 -0.92
CA LYS A 31 44.94 -1.27 -0.37
C LYS A 31 44.84 -2.43 -1.36
N ALA A 32 43.72 -2.54 -2.08
CA ALA A 32 43.55 -3.57 -3.12
C ALA A 32 44.58 -3.42 -4.24
N CYS A 33 44.86 -2.19 -4.70
CA CYS A 33 45.92 -1.95 -5.70
C CYS A 33 47.31 -2.34 -5.18
N VAL A 34 47.63 -1.98 -3.93
CA VAL A 34 48.92 -2.36 -3.31
C VAL A 34 49.06 -3.88 -3.20
N LEU A 35 48.00 -4.58 -2.80
CA LEU A 35 47.98 -6.06 -2.74
C LEU A 35 48.18 -6.72 -4.11
N LEU A 36 47.75 -6.06 -5.19
CA LEU A 36 47.93 -6.51 -6.57
C LEU A 36 49.29 -6.11 -7.17
N GLY A 37 50.21 -5.56 -6.36
CA GLY A 37 51.57 -5.21 -6.80
C GLY A 37 51.71 -3.84 -7.46
N PHE A 38 50.67 -3.01 -7.46
CA PHE A 38 50.77 -1.63 -7.96
C PHE A 38 51.35 -0.69 -6.90
N GLN A 39 52.10 0.33 -7.34
CA GLN A 39 52.50 1.44 -6.46
C GLN A 39 51.29 2.11 -5.84
N GLU A 40 51.41 2.54 -4.58
CA GLU A 40 50.31 3.09 -3.79
C GLU A 40 49.58 4.22 -4.55
N PRO A 41 48.39 3.95 -5.12
CA PRO A 41 47.75 4.92 -5.99
C PRO A 41 47.11 6.02 -5.15
N ARG A 42 46.78 7.13 -5.79
CA ARG A 42 46.06 8.23 -5.15
C ARG A 42 44.74 7.74 -4.54
N ARG A 43 44.55 7.96 -3.24
CA ARG A 43 43.31 7.65 -2.52
C ARG A 43 42.12 8.49 -3.02
N MET A 44 41.01 7.82 -3.31
CA MET A 44 39.74 8.50 -3.63
C MET A 44 39.12 9.08 -2.35
N ALA A 45 38.89 10.39 -2.33
CA ALA A 45 38.27 11.04 -1.17
C ALA A 45 36.79 10.67 -1.03
N ARG A 46 36.26 10.68 0.21
CA ARG A 46 34.83 10.45 0.52
C ARG A 46 33.89 11.25 -0.38
N ARG A 47 34.20 12.54 -0.60
CA ARG A 47 33.39 13.42 -1.47
C ARG A 47 33.37 12.96 -2.94
N THR A 48 34.45 12.39 -3.44
CA THR A 48 34.52 11.85 -4.79
C THR A 48 33.73 10.54 -4.90
N VAL A 49 33.79 9.69 -3.88
CA VAL A 49 32.96 8.47 -3.80
C VAL A 49 31.47 8.85 -3.79
N GLN A 50 31.07 9.80 -2.94
CA GLN A 50 29.70 10.31 -2.90
C GLN A 50 29.22 10.80 -4.28
N ARG A 51 30.03 11.61 -4.97
CA ARG A 51 29.69 12.09 -6.31
C ARG A 51 29.59 10.96 -7.32
N SER A 52 30.44 9.94 -7.22
CA SER A 52 30.38 8.75 -8.08
C SER A 52 29.08 7.97 -7.90
N VAL A 53 28.51 7.96 -6.70
CA VAL A 53 27.17 7.40 -6.43
C VAL A 53 26.08 8.26 -7.06
N LEU A 54 26.13 9.59 -6.91
CA LEU A 54 25.15 10.49 -7.51
C LEU A 54 25.17 10.45 -9.04
N GLU A 55 26.36 10.29 -9.64
CA GLU A 55 26.54 10.04 -11.07
C GLU A 55 25.78 8.78 -11.51
N GLY A 56 25.81 7.71 -10.70
CA GLY A 56 25.01 6.51 -10.95
C GLY A 56 23.50 6.74 -10.87
N GLY A 57 23.04 7.60 -9.96
CA GLY A 57 21.62 8.00 -9.89
C GLY A 57 21.16 8.81 -11.10
N VAL A 58 21.99 9.75 -11.57
CA VAL A 58 21.74 10.47 -12.82
C VAL A 58 21.66 9.49 -13.99
N ALA A 59 22.59 8.53 -14.05
CA ALA A 59 22.58 7.52 -15.09
C ALA A 59 21.34 6.62 -15.05
N ALA A 60 20.83 6.29 -13.85
CA ALA A 60 19.63 5.47 -13.71
C ALA A 60 18.37 6.21 -14.21
N ASN A 61 18.30 7.53 -14.02
CA ASN A 61 17.24 8.35 -14.59
C ASN A 61 17.34 8.46 -16.11
N ILE A 62 18.55 8.66 -16.65
CA ILE A 62 18.80 8.67 -18.10
C ILE A 62 18.43 7.31 -18.71
N GLN A 63 18.82 6.20 -18.07
CA GLN A 63 18.45 4.85 -18.46
C GLN A 63 16.94 4.71 -18.57
N LEU A 64 16.20 5.06 -17.52
CA LEU A 64 14.75 4.89 -17.50
C LEU A 64 14.09 5.74 -18.59
N ALA A 65 14.50 6.98 -18.76
CA ALA A 65 13.96 7.85 -19.81
C ALA A 65 14.29 7.33 -21.22
N HIS A 66 15.51 6.83 -21.43
CA HIS A 66 15.93 6.20 -22.67
C HIS A 66 15.09 4.95 -22.99
N GLU A 67 14.95 4.04 -22.02
CA GLU A 67 14.13 2.83 -22.15
C GLU A 67 12.66 3.18 -22.45
N ILE A 68 12.07 4.17 -21.76
CA ILE A 68 10.71 4.65 -22.05
C ILE A 68 10.61 5.25 -23.46
N SER A 69 11.60 6.03 -23.89
CA SER A 69 11.61 6.66 -25.22
C SER A 69 11.63 5.61 -26.36
N ARG A 70 12.24 4.44 -26.12
CA ARG A 70 12.35 3.35 -27.10
C ARG A 70 11.27 2.27 -26.97
N SER A 71 10.62 2.13 -25.82
CA SER A 71 9.54 1.15 -25.64
C SER A 71 8.27 1.58 -26.38
N ASN A 72 7.47 0.62 -26.84
CA ASN A 72 6.15 0.85 -27.42
C ASN A 72 5.08 1.12 -26.37
N SER A 73 5.25 0.55 -25.18
CA SER A 73 4.30 0.66 -24.08
C SER A 73 4.99 0.57 -22.72
N LEU A 74 4.27 0.97 -21.70
CA LEU A 74 4.68 0.83 -20.32
C LEU A 74 3.46 0.71 -19.40
N THR A 75 3.69 0.21 -18.20
CA THR A 75 2.73 0.25 -17.11
C THR A 75 3.38 0.82 -15.86
N ILE A 76 2.56 1.35 -14.96
CA ILE A 76 3.02 2.06 -13.77
C ILE A 76 2.59 1.27 -12.54
N SER A 77 3.40 1.31 -11.49
CA SER A 77 3.01 0.79 -10.19
C SER A 77 3.40 1.75 -9.08
N THR A 78 2.54 1.87 -8.07
CA THR A 78 2.78 2.75 -6.92
C THR A 78 2.45 2.04 -5.63
N ASP A 79 3.14 2.41 -4.55
CA ASP A 79 2.79 2.03 -3.18
C ASP A 79 3.24 3.10 -2.20
N GLY A 80 2.55 3.19 -1.06
CA GLY A 80 2.77 4.21 -0.04
C GLY A 80 2.99 3.60 1.34
N THR A 81 3.88 4.20 2.14
CA THR A 81 3.99 3.90 3.56
C THR A 81 4.36 5.14 4.36
N SER A 82 4.31 5.04 5.69
CA SER A 82 4.81 6.10 6.57
C SER A 82 6.04 5.63 7.35
N HIS A 83 6.99 6.54 7.55
CA HIS A 83 8.14 6.30 8.42
C HIS A 83 8.42 7.55 9.26
N ARG A 84 8.29 7.42 10.59
CA ARG A 84 8.46 8.52 11.56
C ARG A 84 7.60 9.75 11.20
N HIS A 85 6.31 9.52 10.95
CA HIS A 85 5.31 10.54 10.57
C HIS A 85 5.54 11.23 9.22
N ILE A 86 6.46 10.74 8.39
CA ILE A 86 6.63 11.20 7.01
C ILE A 86 6.10 10.14 6.06
N ASN A 87 5.25 10.54 5.11
CA ASN A 87 4.75 9.65 4.06
C ASN A 87 5.81 9.49 2.97
N TYR A 88 5.96 8.27 2.48
CA TYR A 88 6.83 7.93 1.37
C TYR A 88 6.05 7.14 0.33
N ILE A 89 6.31 7.45 -0.94
CA ILE A 89 5.73 6.74 -2.08
C ILE A 89 6.85 6.18 -2.93
N SER A 90 6.72 4.91 -3.28
CA SER A 90 7.55 4.24 -4.26
C SER A 90 6.81 4.18 -5.59
N ARG A 91 7.53 4.39 -6.68
CA ARG A 91 7.00 4.26 -8.04
C ARG A 91 7.91 3.38 -8.89
N HIS A 92 7.33 2.45 -9.65
CA HIS A 92 8.06 1.70 -10.67
C HIS A 92 7.35 1.77 -12.03
N VAL A 93 8.15 1.58 -13.08
CA VAL A 93 7.67 1.46 -14.46
C VAL A 93 8.01 0.05 -14.96
N ALA A 94 7.01 -0.65 -15.47
CA ALA A 94 7.19 -1.93 -16.15
C ALA A 94 7.16 -1.69 -17.66
N LEU A 95 8.18 -2.21 -18.35
CA LEU A 95 8.37 -2.03 -19.79
C LEU A 95 9.29 -3.12 -20.35
N LYS A 96 9.24 -3.29 -21.67
CA LYS A 96 10.12 -4.23 -22.40
C LYS A 96 11.41 -3.51 -22.78
N VAL A 97 12.56 -4.11 -22.43
CA VAL A 97 13.89 -3.52 -22.69
C VAL A 97 14.84 -4.55 -23.30
N PRO A 98 15.86 -4.13 -24.06
CA PRO A 98 16.93 -5.02 -24.47
C PRO A 98 17.74 -5.50 -23.26
N LEU A 99 18.29 -6.71 -23.33
CA LEU A 99 19.26 -7.20 -22.35
C LEU A 99 20.63 -6.56 -22.57
N TYR A 100 20.96 -5.55 -21.77
CA TYR A 100 22.31 -4.96 -21.76
C TYR A 100 23.34 -6.01 -21.31
N GLY A 101 24.35 -6.25 -22.14
CA GLY A 101 25.45 -7.19 -21.86
C GLY A 101 25.35 -8.56 -22.56
N SER A 102 24.33 -8.81 -23.39
CA SER A 102 24.34 -9.96 -24.31
C SER A 102 25.23 -9.66 -25.52
N SER A 103 26.16 -10.55 -25.86
CA SER A 103 27.01 -10.44 -27.05
C SER A 103 26.31 -10.82 -28.36
N GLU A 104 25.00 -11.05 -28.34
CA GLU A 104 24.19 -11.41 -29.50
C GLU A 104 23.80 -10.16 -30.30
N SER A 105 23.81 -10.27 -31.63
CA SER A 105 23.56 -9.17 -32.58
C SER A 105 22.14 -8.59 -32.52
N GLU A 106 21.19 -9.33 -31.96
CA GLU A 106 19.86 -8.84 -31.54
C GLU A 106 19.63 -9.25 -30.08
N SER A 107 19.81 -8.31 -29.14
CA SER A 107 19.52 -8.58 -27.73
C SER A 107 18.04 -8.95 -27.55
N PRO A 108 17.70 -10.13 -27.03
CA PRO A 108 16.31 -10.48 -26.76
C PRO A 108 15.70 -9.48 -25.78
N GLN A 109 14.48 -9.02 -26.07
CA GLN A 109 13.78 -8.07 -25.22
C GLN A 109 13.06 -8.81 -24.08
N LYS A 110 13.15 -8.27 -22.87
CA LYS A 110 12.49 -8.82 -21.69
C LYS A 110 11.71 -7.74 -20.95
N HIS A 111 10.57 -8.12 -20.36
CA HIS A 111 9.86 -7.29 -19.39
C HIS A 111 10.71 -7.09 -18.14
N VAL A 112 10.87 -5.83 -17.73
CA VAL A 112 11.58 -5.45 -16.51
C VAL A 112 10.73 -4.46 -15.71
N VAL A 113 10.94 -4.44 -14.40
CA VAL A 113 10.33 -3.46 -13.49
C VAL A 113 11.43 -2.52 -12.99
N ARG A 114 11.43 -1.27 -13.45
CA ARG A 114 12.43 -0.25 -13.08
C ARG A 114 11.91 0.63 -11.95
N LEU A 115 12.74 0.88 -10.94
CA LEU A 115 12.44 1.88 -9.92
C LEU A 115 12.54 3.27 -10.54
N LEU A 116 11.43 4.01 -10.53
CA LEU A 116 11.38 5.42 -10.91
C LEU A 116 11.94 6.27 -9.78
N ASN A 117 11.37 6.19 -8.57
CA ASN A 117 11.87 6.89 -7.38
C ASN A 117 11.17 6.38 -6.12
N VAL A 118 11.76 6.73 -4.97
CA VAL A 118 11.08 6.78 -3.67
C VAL A 118 11.06 8.22 -3.20
N GLU A 119 9.88 8.81 -3.11
CA GLU A 119 9.68 10.20 -2.74
C GLU A 119 9.00 10.33 -1.38
N SER A 120 9.18 11.47 -0.74
CA SER A 120 8.40 11.82 0.45
C SER A 120 7.32 12.80 0.06
N GLU A 121 6.07 12.50 0.36
CA GLU A 121 4.95 13.37 0.03
C GLU A 121 4.40 14.05 1.27
N ALA A 122 3.99 15.30 1.07
CA ALA A 122 3.40 16.13 2.11
C ALA A 122 1.98 15.66 2.51
N ASN A 123 1.24 15.08 1.57
CA ASN A 123 -0.04 14.45 1.82
C ASN A 123 -0.17 13.19 0.95
N HIS A 124 -1.10 12.30 1.29
CA HIS A 124 -1.29 11.01 0.62
C HIS A 124 -2.50 11.00 -0.33
N THR A 125 -2.98 12.16 -0.78
CA THR A 125 -4.20 12.22 -1.61
C THR A 125 -3.91 11.70 -3.01
N SER A 126 -4.92 11.12 -3.67
CA SER A 126 -4.82 10.63 -5.05
C SER A 126 -4.30 11.69 -6.02
N GLU A 127 -4.70 12.95 -5.83
CA GLU A 127 -4.24 14.10 -6.61
C GLU A 127 -2.74 14.34 -6.44
N ALA A 128 -2.23 14.32 -5.20
CA ALA A 128 -0.80 14.52 -4.95
C ALA A 128 0.04 13.37 -5.50
N GLN A 129 -0.47 12.12 -5.43
CA GLN A 129 0.22 10.96 -6.00
C GLN A 129 0.43 11.10 -7.52
N VAL A 130 -0.61 11.56 -8.24
CA VAL A 130 -0.57 11.77 -9.69
C VAL A 130 0.30 12.97 -10.05
N GLU A 131 0.16 14.07 -9.32
CA GLU A 131 0.99 15.26 -9.51
C GLU A 131 2.47 14.96 -9.27
N GLY A 132 2.81 14.17 -8.25
CA GLY A 132 4.17 13.67 -8.03
C GLY A 132 4.70 12.82 -9.19
N LEU A 133 3.84 12.02 -9.85
CA LEU A 133 4.27 11.32 -11.07
C LEU A 133 4.49 12.28 -12.24
N LYS A 134 3.61 13.27 -12.46
CA LYS A 134 3.80 14.29 -13.51
C LYS A 134 5.14 15.01 -13.34
N GLN A 135 5.44 15.44 -12.12
CA GLN A 135 6.72 16.09 -11.78
C GLN A 135 7.93 15.17 -11.98
N SER A 136 7.78 13.88 -11.66
CA SER A 136 8.81 12.87 -11.90
C SER A 136 9.08 12.69 -13.39
N VAL A 137 8.02 12.58 -14.21
CA VAL A 137 8.12 12.46 -15.68
C VAL A 137 8.74 13.71 -16.28
N GLN A 138 8.30 14.91 -15.88
CA GLN A 138 8.87 16.17 -16.35
C GLN A 138 10.37 16.26 -16.01
N SER A 139 10.75 15.87 -14.79
CA SER A 139 12.15 15.87 -14.36
C SER A 139 13.00 14.89 -15.17
N LEU A 140 12.46 13.71 -15.50
CA LEU A 140 13.11 12.74 -16.39
C LEU A 140 13.28 13.31 -17.80
N SER A 141 12.22 13.88 -18.38
CA SER A 141 12.23 14.46 -19.73
C SER A 141 13.27 15.57 -19.86
N VAL A 142 13.31 16.52 -18.90
CA VAL A 142 14.29 17.61 -18.89
C VAL A 142 15.73 17.08 -18.80
N LEU A 143 15.96 16.09 -17.94
CA LEU A 143 17.28 15.50 -17.79
C LEU A 143 17.72 14.75 -19.06
N TYR A 144 16.84 13.92 -19.60
CA TYR A 144 17.15 13.06 -20.74
C TYR A 144 17.35 13.85 -22.03
N ASN A 145 16.42 14.76 -22.35
CA ASN A 145 16.45 15.53 -23.60
C ASN A 145 17.65 16.49 -23.65
N ALA A 146 18.26 16.82 -22.51
CA ALA A 146 19.49 17.60 -22.42
C ALA A 146 20.77 16.74 -22.45
N SER A 147 20.66 15.42 -22.52
CA SER A 147 21.80 14.50 -22.45
C SER A 147 22.43 14.24 -23.84
N PRO A 148 23.76 13.99 -23.91
CA PRO A 148 24.41 13.62 -25.17
C PRO A 148 23.84 12.33 -25.77
N LEU A 149 23.45 11.36 -24.93
CA LEU A 149 22.80 10.13 -25.37
C LEU A 149 21.54 10.42 -26.18
N SER A 150 20.62 11.24 -25.66
CA SER A 150 19.38 11.61 -26.36
C SER A 150 19.65 12.23 -27.73
N ALA A 151 20.66 13.10 -27.82
CA ALA A 151 21.09 13.69 -29.08
C ALA A 151 21.67 12.65 -30.04
N ARG A 152 22.54 11.75 -29.55
CA ARG A 152 23.18 10.69 -30.34
C ARG A 152 22.17 9.67 -30.86
N THR A 153 21.17 9.31 -30.06
CA THR A 153 20.14 8.34 -30.43
C THR A 153 18.91 8.96 -31.08
N THR A 154 18.91 10.29 -31.27
CA THR A 154 17.82 11.07 -31.88
C THR A 154 16.45 10.71 -31.27
N SER A 155 16.41 10.65 -29.94
CA SER A 155 15.22 10.22 -29.20
C SER A 155 14.95 11.17 -28.04
N ASN A 156 13.69 11.50 -27.82
CA ASN A 156 13.23 12.37 -26.76
C ASN A 156 12.20 11.67 -25.87
N LEU A 157 12.00 12.23 -24.69
CA LEU A 157 10.89 11.89 -23.81
C LEU A 157 10.12 13.17 -23.49
N ASP A 158 8.80 13.10 -23.59
CA ASP A 158 7.90 14.15 -23.15
C ASP A 158 6.67 13.55 -22.47
N GLU A 159 5.83 14.44 -21.95
CA GLU A 159 4.63 14.05 -21.22
C GLU A 159 3.62 13.30 -22.11
N LEU A 160 3.46 13.75 -23.36
CA LEU A 160 2.51 13.19 -24.33
C LEU A 160 2.90 11.75 -24.69
N SER A 161 4.15 11.54 -25.07
CA SER A 161 4.72 10.24 -25.39
C SER A 161 4.67 9.29 -24.20
N PHE A 162 4.94 9.77 -22.98
CA PHE A 162 4.77 8.98 -21.76
C PHE A 162 3.33 8.49 -21.61
N THR A 163 2.34 9.39 -21.63
CA THR A 163 0.93 9.01 -21.46
C THR A 163 0.38 8.16 -22.60
N ARG A 164 0.84 8.37 -23.84
CA ARG A 164 0.46 7.55 -25.00
C ARG A 164 0.89 6.10 -24.80
N LYS A 165 2.13 5.90 -24.32
CA LYS A 165 2.73 4.60 -24.04
C LYS A 165 2.19 3.92 -22.78
N SER A 166 1.66 4.68 -21.82
CA SER A 166 1.02 4.11 -20.63
C SER A 166 -0.21 3.28 -20.99
N LYS A 167 -0.19 1.97 -20.71
CA LYS A 167 -1.29 1.03 -20.97
C LYS A 167 -1.94 0.46 -19.72
N GLY A 168 -1.39 0.70 -18.54
CA GLY A 168 -2.05 0.30 -17.29
C GLY A 168 -1.35 0.73 -16.02
N ILE A 169 -2.04 0.49 -14.90
CA ILE A 169 -1.53 0.69 -13.55
C ILE A 169 -1.81 -0.52 -12.65
N ILE A 170 -0.85 -0.87 -11.81
CA ILE A 170 -1.00 -1.85 -10.73
C ILE A 170 -0.79 -1.20 -9.38
N GLY A 171 -1.61 -1.59 -8.41
CA GLY A 171 -1.51 -1.12 -7.03
C GLY A 171 -2.32 -1.99 -6.07
N ASP A 172 -2.51 -1.51 -4.86
CA ASP A 172 -3.42 -2.15 -3.91
C ASP A 172 -4.90 -1.92 -4.32
N HIS A 173 -5.82 -2.33 -3.44
CA HIS A 173 -7.27 -2.16 -3.65
C HIS A 173 -7.87 -1.00 -2.83
N ALA A 174 -7.06 -0.05 -2.36
CA ALA A 174 -7.53 1.09 -1.59
C ALA A 174 -8.32 2.08 -2.47
N ALA A 175 -9.23 2.82 -1.83
CA ALA A 175 -10.15 3.72 -2.55
C ALA A 175 -9.41 4.92 -3.18
N ASP A 176 -8.37 5.41 -2.52
CA ASP A 176 -7.46 6.45 -3.02
C ASP A 176 -6.67 5.97 -4.24
N VAL A 177 -6.26 4.70 -4.30
CA VAL A 177 -5.62 4.11 -5.49
C VAL A 177 -6.60 4.00 -6.66
N LYS A 178 -7.85 3.60 -6.42
CA LYS A 178 -8.91 3.62 -7.45
C LYS A 178 -9.17 5.02 -7.98
N LYS A 179 -9.19 6.02 -7.10
CA LYS A 179 -9.34 7.43 -7.50
C LYS A 179 -8.12 7.92 -8.28
N ALA A 180 -6.90 7.56 -7.86
CA ALA A 180 -5.67 7.92 -8.58
C ALA A 180 -5.69 7.36 -10.01
N PHE A 181 -6.12 6.10 -10.20
CA PHE A 181 -6.31 5.51 -11.53
C PHE A 181 -7.21 6.35 -12.44
N ASN A 182 -8.35 6.83 -11.93
CA ASN A 182 -9.24 7.68 -12.73
C ASN A 182 -8.56 8.98 -13.13
N ILE A 183 -7.83 9.64 -12.22
CA ILE A 183 -7.08 10.87 -12.52
C ILE A 183 -5.99 10.58 -13.58
N TYR A 184 -5.30 9.44 -13.50
CA TYR A 184 -4.33 9.03 -14.53
C TYR A 184 -4.97 8.80 -15.89
N ARG A 185 -6.13 8.13 -15.93
CA ARG A 185 -6.87 7.89 -17.16
C ARG A 185 -7.32 9.20 -17.80
N ASP A 186 -7.82 10.14 -16.99
CA ASP A 186 -8.26 11.45 -17.47
C ASP A 186 -7.06 12.25 -18.00
N TRP A 187 -5.91 12.18 -17.34
CA TRP A 187 -4.65 12.77 -17.82
C TRP A 187 -4.20 12.17 -19.15
N LYS A 188 -4.25 10.84 -19.31
CA LYS A 188 -3.95 10.17 -20.57
C LYS A 188 -4.90 10.60 -21.69
N SER A 189 -6.20 10.69 -21.40
CA SER A 189 -7.21 11.11 -22.36
C SER A 189 -7.00 12.57 -22.79
N ASP A 190 -6.74 13.48 -21.85
CA ASP A 190 -6.45 14.88 -22.16
C ASP A 190 -5.20 15.04 -23.04
N ASN A 191 -4.11 14.36 -22.69
CA ASN A 191 -2.87 14.38 -23.48
C ASN A 191 -3.06 13.75 -24.87
N SER A 192 -3.92 12.73 -24.98
CA SER A 192 -4.26 12.12 -26.25
C SER A 192 -4.96 13.11 -27.19
N LEU A 193 -5.93 13.87 -26.69
CA LEU A 193 -6.58 14.94 -27.45
C LEU A 193 -5.60 16.05 -27.82
N LEU A 194 -4.74 16.46 -26.88
CA LEU A 194 -3.72 17.46 -27.14
C LEU A 194 -2.78 17.02 -28.28
N GLU A 195 -2.31 15.77 -28.28
CA GLU A 195 -1.43 15.23 -29.32
C GLU A 195 -2.11 15.22 -30.70
N LEU A 196 -3.37 14.79 -30.80
CA LEU A 196 -4.12 14.79 -32.06
C LEU A 196 -4.28 16.21 -32.63
N GLY A 197 -4.64 17.18 -31.79
CA GLY A 197 -4.79 18.56 -32.23
C GLY A 197 -3.48 19.25 -32.59
N GLU A 198 -2.39 18.94 -31.89
CA GLU A 198 -1.05 19.40 -32.27
C GLU A 198 -0.59 18.84 -33.62
N GLY A 199 -1.12 17.68 -34.03
CA GLY A 199 -0.99 17.18 -35.42
C GLY A 199 -1.67 18.13 -36.40
N VAL A 200 -2.95 18.45 -36.18
CA VAL A 200 -3.72 19.38 -37.05
C VAL A 200 -3.06 20.76 -37.14
N LEU A 201 -2.60 21.30 -36.01
CA LEU A 201 -1.91 22.60 -35.98
C LEU A 201 -0.58 22.60 -36.74
N ARG A 202 0.09 21.45 -36.82
CA ARG A 202 1.36 21.30 -37.55
C ARG A 202 1.13 21.20 -39.05
N ASP A 203 0.02 20.59 -39.44
CA ASP A 203 -0.36 20.38 -40.83
C ASP A 203 -1.10 21.60 -41.44
N ASP A 204 -1.40 22.63 -40.63
CA ASP A 204 -1.98 23.89 -41.10
C ASP A 204 -0.97 24.70 -41.94
N SER A 205 -0.94 24.40 -43.23
CA SER A 205 -0.11 25.08 -44.23
C SER A 205 -0.48 26.55 -44.43
N THR A 206 -1.67 26.99 -44.02
CA THR A 206 -2.14 28.36 -44.20
C THR A 206 -1.73 29.28 -43.05
N GLY A 207 -1.35 28.72 -41.90
CA GLY A 207 -1.09 29.46 -40.66
C GLY A 207 -2.33 30.15 -40.07
N SER A 208 -3.53 29.86 -40.59
CA SER A 208 -4.78 30.50 -40.18
C SER A 208 -5.13 30.17 -38.73
N LEU A 209 -4.86 28.94 -38.28
CA LEU A 209 -5.09 28.51 -36.91
C LEU A 209 -4.10 29.16 -35.94
N ILE A 210 -2.85 29.34 -36.37
CA ILE A 210 -1.84 30.06 -35.58
C ILE A 210 -2.20 31.54 -35.43
N ALA A 211 -2.71 32.17 -36.50
CA ALA A 211 -3.22 33.54 -36.45
C ALA A 211 -4.44 33.65 -35.51
N GLU A 212 -5.34 32.68 -35.51
CA GLU A 212 -6.47 32.61 -34.58
C GLU A 212 -6.01 32.50 -33.12
N ILE A 213 -5.11 31.56 -32.81
CA ILE A 213 -4.52 31.40 -31.47
C ILE A 213 -3.89 32.71 -30.99
N THR A 214 -3.18 33.40 -31.87
CA THR A 214 -2.52 34.68 -31.55
C THR A 214 -3.55 35.77 -31.27
N ARG A 215 -4.62 35.87 -32.08
CA ARG A 215 -5.72 36.82 -31.84
C ARG A 215 -6.41 36.57 -30.51
N ASP A 216 -6.67 35.31 -30.17
CA ASP A 216 -7.30 34.94 -28.90
C ASP A 216 -6.41 35.26 -27.70
N ALA A 217 -5.09 35.04 -27.82
CA ALA A 217 -4.13 35.41 -26.78
C ALA A 217 -4.06 36.93 -26.57
N VAL A 218 -4.07 37.71 -27.66
CA VAL A 218 -4.12 39.19 -27.61
C VAL A 218 -5.43 39.67 -27.00
N SER A 219 -6.57 39.05 -27.35
CA SER A 219 -7.88 39.39 -26.79
C SER A 219 -7.94 39.10 -25.29
N GLU A 220 -7.42 37.95 -24.83
CA GLU A 220 -7.36 37.59 -23.41
C GLU A 220 -6.52 38.58 -22.60
N ALA A 221 -5.44 39.10 -23.19
CA ALA A 221 -4.60 40.12 -22.55
C ALA A 221 -5.26 41.50 -22.44
N GLY A 222 -6.48 41.69 -22.97
CA GLY A 222 -7.17 42.98 -22.99
C GLY A 222 -7.00 43.78 -24.29
N GLY A 223 -6.58 43.11 -25.37
CA GLY A 223 -6.38 43.70 -26.69
C GLY A 223 -4.93 44.14 -26.95
N PRO A 224 -4.63 44.65 -28.17
CA PRO A 224 -3.26 44.96 -28.60
C PRO A 224 -2.47 45.89 -27.67
N PRO A 225 -3.06 46.98 -27.11
CA PRO A 225 -2.30 47.90 -26.24
C PRO A 225 -1.83 47.28 -24.93
N GLU A 226 -2.61 46.37 -24.34
CA GLU A 226 -2.23 45.68 -23.11
C GLU A 226 -1.28 44.52 -23.41
N TRP A 227 -1.47 43.81 -24.53
CA TRP A 227 -0.55 42.80 -25.02
C TRP A 227 0.87 43.32 -25.20
N GLU A 228 1.03 44.52 -25.77
CA GLU A 228 2.32 45.17 -25.97
C GLU A 228 3.04 45.57 -24.66
N LYS A 229 2.30 45.67 -23.54
CA LYS A 229 2.89 45.93 -22.23
C LYS A 229 3.39 44.65 -21.54
N LEU A 230 2.94 43.47 -21.97
CA LEU A 230 3.36 42.21 -21.35
C LEU A 230 4.82 41.86 -21.70
N PRO A 231 5.61 41.33 -20.75
CA PRO A 231 6.91 40.72 -21.03
C PRO A 231 6.79 39.55 -22.01
N MET A 232 7.84 39.30 -22.80
CA MET A 232 7.88 38.21 -23.79
C MET A 232 7.53 36.84 -23.17
N SER A 233 8.05 36.53 -21.98
CA SER A 233 7.74 35.29 -21.28
C SER A 233 6.26 35.12 -20.92
N GLN A 234 5.54 36.22 -20.65
CA GLN A 234 4.11 36.18 -20.37
C GLN A 234 3.29 36.03 -21.65
N ARG A 235 3.73 36.67 -22.75
CA ARG A 235 3.14 36.49 -24.08
C ARG A 235 3.28 35.03 -24.54
N ASP A 236 4.47 34.45 -24.41
CA ASP A 236 4.73 33.05 -24.76
C ASP A 236 3.87 32.09 -23.94
N ALA A 237 3.70 32.36 -22.64
CA ALA A 237 2.84 31.57 -21.77
C ALA A 237 1.36 31.63 -22.20
N LEU A 238 0.85 32.82 -22.53
CA LEU A 238 -0.52 33.00 -23.02
C LEU A 238 -0.74 32.34 -24.38
N ILE A 239 0.20 32.49 -25.33
CA ILE A 239 0.14 31.80 -26.62
C ILE A 239 0.13 30.29 -26.42
N THR A 240 1.01 29.77 -25.57
CA THR A 240 1.07 28.32 -25.28
C THR A 240 -0.25 27.83 -24.67
N LEU A 241 -0.82 28.59 -23.74
CA LEU A 241 -2.11 28.27 -23.13
C LEU A 241 -3.23 28.21 -24.18
N LYS A 242 -3.33 29.22 -25.05
CA LYS A 242 -4.35 29.27 -26.11
C LYS A 242 -4.12 28.20 -27.16
N ARG A 243 -2.87 27.94 -27.53
CA ARG A 243 -2.48 26.84 -28.42
C ARG A 243 -2.96 25.50 -27.87
N HIS A 244 -2.63 25.17 -26.62
CA HIS A 244 -3.07 23.92 -26.01
C HIS A 244 -4.59 23.80 -25.91
N SER A 245 -5.30 24.90 -25.61
CA SER A 245 -6.77 24.90 -25.60
C SER A 245 -7.36 24.63 -26.98
N LYS A 246 -6.85 25.31 -28.02
CA LYS A 246 -7.28 25.09 -29.42
C LYS A 246 -6.94 23.68 -29.89
N ALA A 247 -5.74 23.18 -29.58
CA ALA A 247 -5.33 21.82 -29.90
C ALA A 247 -6.28 20.78 -29.26
N ARG A 248 -6.68 20.93 -28.00
CA ARG A 248 -7.67 20.01 -27.40
C ARG A 248 -9.01 19.99 -28.13
N LEU A 249 -9.48 21.14 -28.61
CA LEU A 249 -10.72 21.24 -29.39
C LEU A 249 -10.58 20.50 -30.72
N LEU A 250 -9.54 20.81 -31.49
CA LEU A 250 -9.24 20.15 -32.77
C LEU A 250 -9.02 18.64 -32.59
N GLY A 251 -8.29 18.24 -31.56
CA GLY A 251 -8.04 16.84 -31.25
C GLY A 251 -9.31 16.07 -30.90
N ARG A 252 -10.29 16.73 -30.26
CA ARG A 252 -11.62 16.13 -30.01
C ARG A 252 -12.40 15.94 -31.31
N GLU A 253 -12.30 16.87 -32.25
CA GLU A 253 -12.91 16.71 -33.58
C GLU A 253 -12.29 15.54 -34.33
N VAL A 254 -10.96 15.44 -34.36
CA VAL A 254 -10.24 14.30 -34.99
C VAL A 254 -10.62 12.98 -34.32
N TYR A 255 -10.62 12.93 -32.99
CA TYR A 255 -10.95 11.72 -32.23
C TYR A 255 -12.39 11.22 -32.53
N ASN A 256 -13.36 12.12 -32.61
CA ASN A 256 -14.76 11.78 -32.85
C ASN A 256 -15.04 11.45 -34.32
N ASN A 257 -14.46 12.21 -35.25
CA ASN A 257 -14.91 12.22 -36.64
C ASN A 257 -13.93 11.51 -37.59
N SER A 258 -12.66 11.37 -37.22
CA SER A 258 -11.61 10.89 -38.13
C SER A 258 -11.01 9.55 -37.70
N LEU A 259 -10.96 9.23 -36.40
CA LEU A 259 -10.45 7.94 -35.94
C LEU A 259 -11.50 6.83 -36.13
N THR A 260 -11.01 5.64 -36.47
CA THR A 260 -11.77 4.39 -36.41
C THR A 260 -11.93 3.89 -34.97
N ASP A 261 -12.84 2.94 -34.73
CA ASP A 261 -13.00 2.32 -33.41
C ASP A 261 -11.72 1.63 -32.92
N SER A 262 -10.96 1.02 -33.84
CA SER A 262 -9.69 0.37 -33.53
C SER A 262 -8.64 1.38 -33.06
N GLU A 263 -8.51 2.51 -33.75
CA GLU A 263 -7.55 3.56 -33.40
C GLU A 263 -7.92 4.24 -32.08
N ARG A 264 -9.23 4.51 -31.86
CA ARG A 264 -9.72 4.98 -30.55
C ARG A 264 -9.38 3.99 -29.45
N ARG A 265 -9.67 2.70 -29.66
CA ARG A 265 -9.38 1.65 -28.68
C ARG A 265 -7.89 1.57 -28.34
N GLU A 266 -7.00 1.53 -29.32
CA GLU A 266 -5.55 1.49 -29.08
C GLU A 266 -5.07 2.66 -28.22
N ARG A 267 -5.62 3.85 -28.51
CA ARG A 267 -5.26 5.11 -27.88
C ARG A 267 -5.80 5.21 -26.45
N ASP A 268 -7.02 4.75 -26.22
CA ASP A 268 -7.70 4.80 -24.93
C ASP A 268 -7.41 3.60 -24.03
N PHE A 269 -6.87 2.51 -24.58
CA PHE A 269 -6.60 1.30 -23.81
C PHE A 269 -5.70 1.61 -22.61
N PHE A 270 -6.32 1.49 -21.43
CA PHE A 270 -5.68 1.75 -20.15
C PHE A 270 -6.39 0.94 -19.06
N VAL A 271 -5.68 -0.04 -18.50
CA VAL A 271 -6.26 -1.03 -17.60
C VAL A 271 -5.70 -0.93 -16.18
N ARG A 272 -6.52 -1.24 -15.17
CA ARG A 272 -6.08 -1.37 -13.78
C ARG A 272 -6.10 -2.84 -13.38
N ALA A 273 -5.07 -3.27 -12.66
CA ALA A 273 -5.08 -4.54 -11.93
C ALA A 273 -4.70 -4.33 -10.46
N GLY A 274 -5.33 -5.08 -9.56
CA GLY A 274 -5.00 -5.06 -8.14
C GLY A 274 -4.06 -6.19 -7.73
N CYS A 275 -3.09 -5.89 -6.86
CA CYS A 275 -2.08 -6.84 -6.38
C CYS A 275 -2.70 -8.15 -5.86
N CYS A 276 -2.23 -9.30 -6.37
CA CYS A 276 -2.77 -10.60 -5.98
C CYS A 276 -2.63 -10.93 -4.49
N MET A 277 -1.55 -10.52 -3.83
CA MET A 277 -1.36 -10.77 -2.39
C MET A 277 -2.28 -9.92 -1.51
N HIS A 278 -2.67 -8.73 -1.98
CA HIS A 278 -3.69 -7.94 -1.30
C HIS A 278 -5.09 -8.56 -1.45
N LYS A 279 -5.39 -9.19 -2.58
CA LYS A 279 -6.64 -9.97 -2.77
C LYS A 279 -6.71 -11.09 -1.72
N GLU A 280 -5.64 -11.89 -1.61
CA GLU A 280 -5.53 -12.97 -0.62
C GLU A 280 -5.65 -12.47 0.83
N LEU A 281 -4.88 -11.44 1.19
CA LEU A 281 -4.93 -10.84 2.53
C LEU A 281 -6.34 -10.38 2.91
N ASN A 282 -7.04 -9.74 1.97
CA ASN A 282 -8.40 -9.28 2.22
C ASN A 282 -9.39 -10.44 2.30
N SER A 283 -9.19 -11.52 1.55
CA SER A 283 -9.99 -12.74 1.62
C SER A 283 -9.87 -13.46 2.98
N VAL A 284 -8.68 -13.47 3.60
CA VAL A 284 -8.49 -13.93 4.99
C VAL A 284 -9.25 -13.03 5.97
N LYS A 285 -9.22 -11.70 5.77
CA LYS A 285 -10.03 -10.77 6.59
C LYS A 285 -11.53 -11.03 6.45
N GLY A 286 -11.99 -11.35 5.23
CA GLY A 286 -13.38 -11.76 4.96
C GLY A 286 -13.79 -12.99 5.76
N GLY A 287 -12.97 -14.04 5.72
CA GLY A 287 -13.20 -15.25 6.51
C GLY A 287 -13.20 -14.99 8.02
N ASN A 288 -12.25 -14.18 8.52
CA ASN A 288 -12.24 -13.78 9.94
C ASN A 288 -13.49 -12.98 10.33
N ALA A 289 -14.01 -12.12 9.44
CA ALA A 289 -15.26 -11.40 9.71
C ALA A 289 -16.45 -12.36 9.90
N ALA A 290 -16.49 -13.47 9.14
CA ALA A 290 -17.48 -14.53 9.33
C ALA A 290 -17.35 -15.17 10.72
N LEU A 291 -16.13 -15.52 11.16
CA LEU A 291 -15.94 -16.14 12.48
C LEU A 291 -16.36 -15.21 13.63
N LEU A 292 -16.15 -13.90 13.50
CA LEU A 292 -16.55 -12.94 14.52
C LEU A 292 -18.07 -12.88 14.72
N THR A 293 -18.88 -13.11 13.67
CA THR A 293 -20.35 -13.11 13.76
C THR A 293 -20.94 -14.51 13.93
N PHE A 294 -20.21 -15.56 13.51
CA PHE A 294 -20.61 -16.96 13.53
C PHE A 294 -21.19 -17.38 14.89
N TRP A 295 -20.48 -17.09 15.97
CA TRP A 295 -20.89 -17.50 17.32
C TRP A 295 -22.24 -16.91 17.72
N SER A 296 -22.45 -15.61 17.49
CA SER A 296 -23.72 -14.95 17.81
C SER A 296 -24.86 -15.40 16.90
N GLU A 297 -24.60 -15.56 15.60
CA GLU A 297 -25.62 -15.99 14.62
C GLU A 297 -26.15 -17.40 14.91
N HIS A 298 -25.31 -18.25 15.51
CA HIS A 298 -25.68 -19.61 15.90
C HIS A 298 -26.10 -19.73 17.37
N GLY A 299 -26.19 -18.62 18.12
CA GLY A 299 -26.54 -18.63 19.55
C GLY A 299 -25.52 -19.35 20.43
N LEU A 300 -24.26 -19.42 20.00
CA LEU A 300 -23.17 -20.13 20.66
C LEU A 300 -22.33 -19.20 21.53
N LYS A 301 -21.67 -19.78 22.54
CA LYS A 301 -20.69 -19.05 23.35
C LYS A 301 -19.52 -18.61 22.47
N PRO A 302 -19.19 -17.31 22.39
CA PRO A 302 -18.06 -16.82 21.60
C PRO A 302 -16.72 -17.11 22.28
N PRO A 303 -15.60 -16.93 21.56
CA PRO A 303 -14.26 -16.95 22.14
C PRO A 303 -14.13 -15.98 23.31
N ILE A 304 -13.22 -16.32 24.22
CA ILE A 304 -12.93 -15.49 25.39
C ILE A 304 -12.48 -14.09 24.96
N LEU A 305 -12.90 -13.08 25.74
CA LEU A 305 -12.49 -11.71 25.51
C LEU A 305 -11.04 -11.51 25.94
N LEU A 306 -10.19 -11.02 25.04
CA LEU A 306 -8.77 -10.79 25.28
C LEU A 306 -8.51 -9.31 25.59
N ALA A 307 -9.19 -8.82 26.63
CA ALA A 307 -9.11 -7.44 27.10
C ALA A 307 -7.71 -7.09 27.60
N ASN A 308 -7.27 -5.84 27.41
CA ASN A 308 -6.05 -5.35 28.07
C ASN A 308 -6.30 -5.20 29.59
N LYS A 309 -5.24 -4.94 30.36
CA LYS A 309 -5.33 -4.83 31.83
C LYS A 309 -6.40 -3.83 32.31
N ASP A 310 -6.45 -2.66 31.69
CA ASP A 310 -7.34 -1.57 32.12
C ASP A 310 -8.81 -1.89 31.77
N ASN A 311 -9.05 -2.44 30.58
CA ASN A 311 -10.37 -2.89 30.17
C ASN A 311 -10.84 -4.07 31.03
N ALA A 312 -9.97 -5.04 31.32
CA ALA A 312 -10.31 -6.17 32.18
C ALA A 312 -10.68 -5.71 33.59
N ALA A 313 -9.92 -4.77 34.16
CA ALA A 313 -10.27 -4.14 35.43
C ALA A 313 -11.62 -3.41 35.36
N THR A 314 -11.89 -2.67 34.28
CA THR A 314 -13.15 -1.95 34.06
C THR A 314 -14.34 -2.92 34.00
N LEU A 315 -14.18 -4.07 33.35
CA LEU A 315 -15.23 -5.08 33.20
C LEU A 315 -15.44 -5.95 34.45
N ALA A 316 -14.48 -5.98 35.37
CA ALA A 316 -14.59 -6.73 36.62
C ALA A 316 -15.44 -6.03 37.70
N VAL A 317 -15.77 -4.74 37.52
CA VAL A 317 -16.41 -3.90 38.56
C VAL A 317 -17.87 -4.28 38.84
N HIS A 318 -18.53 -5.13 38.04
CA HIS A 318 -19.97 -5.45 38.18
C HIS A 318 -20.28 -6.93 38.48
N VAL A 319 -19.32 -7.69 39.04
CA VAL A 319 -19.56 -9.09 39.41
C VAL A 319 -20.52 -9.22 40.62
N ASP A 320 -20.71 -8.17 41.44
CA ASP A 320 -21.50 -8.22 42.68
C ASP A 320 -22.77 -7.34 42.72
N SER A 321 -23.16 -6.68 41.62
CA SER A 321 -24.41 -5.88 41.60
C SER A 321 -25.24 -6.13 40.35
N VAL A 322 -26.38 -6.81 40.54
CA VAL A 322 -27.46 -6.91 39.56
C VAL A 322 -28.11 -5.53 39.41
N THR A 323 -27.58 -4.67 38.54
CA THR A 323 -28.32 -3.52 38.00
C THR A 323 -28.09 -3.38 36.50
N ALA A 324 -29.17 -3.12 35.78
CA ALA A 324 -29.32 -3.32 34.33
C ALA A 324 -28.77 -2.19 33.44
N SER A 325 -27.74 -1.45 33.84
CA SER A 325 -27.12 -0.45 32.94
C SER A 325 -25.60 -0.50 32.99
N GLN A 326 -25.01 -1.11 31.95
CA GLN A 326 -23.58 -1.02 31.67
C GLN A 326 -23.16 0.45 31.54
N SER A 327 -22.10 0.85 32.22
CA SER A 327 -21.52 2.18 32.10
C SER A 327 -20.96 2.41 30.69
N SER A 328 -20.85 3.69 30.27
CA SER A 328 -20.20 4.03 28.99
C SER A 328 -18.74 3.55 28.92
N ALA A 329 -18.06 3.42 30.06
CA ALA A 329 -16.71 2.89 30.15
C ALA A 329 -16.67 1.39 29.87
N GLU A 330 -17.63 0.61 30.39
CA GLU A 330 -17.74 -0.83 30.14
C GLU A 330 -18.16 -1.14 28.72
N ILE A 331 -19.14 -0.42 28.17
CA ILE A 331 -19.53 -0.55 26.76
C ILE A 331 -18.31 -0.32 25.87
N ARG A 332 -17.57 0.77 26.13
CA ARG A 332 -16.33 1.06 25.41
C ARG A 332 -15.28 -0.03 25.61
N ALA A 333 -15.09 -0.53 26.83
CA ALA A 333 -14.12 -1.57 27.13
C ALA A 333 -14.45 -2.90 26.42
N LEU A 334 -15.74 -3.24 26.29
CA LEU A 334 -16.22 -4.36 25.48
C LEU A 334 -15.97 -4.12 23.99
N GLU A 335 -16.33 -2.94 23.47
CA GLU A 335 -16.19 -2.59 22.05
C GLU A 335 -14.72 -2.57 21.59
N VAL A 336 -13.80 -2.11 22.43
CA VAL A 336 -12.37 -2.00 22.06
C VAL A 336 -11.55 -3.26 22.37
N SER A 337 -12.12 -4.23 23.07
CA SER A 337 -11.46 -5.50 23.40
C SER A 337 -11.73 -6.54 22.32
N GLY A 338 -10.66 -7.10 21.75
CA GLY A 338 -10.76 -8.16 20.74
C GLY A 338 -10.90 -9.55 21.36
N ARG A 339 -11.28 -10.53 20.53
CA ARG A 339 -11.36 -11.96 20.86
C ARG A 339 -10.95 -12.81 19.65
N GLY A 340 -10.85 -14.12 19.84
CA GLY A 340 -10.66 -15.06 18.74
C GLY A 340 -9.23 -15.16 18.19
N ALA A 341 -9.09 -15.93 17.11
CA ALA A 341 -7.79 -16.38 16.57
C ALA A 341 -6.88 -15.22 16.16
N VAL A 342 -7.39 -14.24 15.40
CA VAL A 342 -6.59 -13.11 14.92
C VAL A 342 -6.06 -12.26 16.09
N LYS A 343 -6.88 -12.03 17.12
CA LYS A 343 -6.43 -11.30 18.31
C LYS A 343 -5.40 -12.10 19.08
N ALA A 344 -5.62 -13.40 19.29
CA ALA A 344 -4.67 -14.29 19.95
C ALA A 344 -3.31 -14.32 19.23
N CYS A 345 -3.30 -14.48 17.90
CA CYS A 345 -2.08 -14.46 17.08
C CYS A 345 -1.36 -13.10 17.11
N SER A 346 -2.11 -12.00 17.21
CA SER A 346 -1.53 -10.66 17.33
C SER A 346 -0.87 -10.45 18.70
N LEU A 347 -1.46 -10.98 19.78
CA LEU A 347 -0.84 -10.98 21.10
C LEU A 347 0.37 -11.91 21.16
N ALA A 348 0.25 -13.12 20.59
CA ALA A 348 1.35 -14.07 20.48
C ALA A 348 2.54 -13.48 19.74
N GLY A 349 2.33 -12.81 18.60
CA GLY A 349 3.39 -12.08 17.90
C GLY A 349 3.99 -10.94 18.72
N ALA A 350 3.19 -10.19 19.48
CA ALA A 350 3.70 -9.15 20.37
C ALA A 350 4.56 -9.71 21.54
N ILE A 351 4.32 -10.96 21.98
CA ILE A 351 5.11 -11.63 23.00
C ILE A 351 6.35 -12.30 22.39
N PHE A 352 6.18 -13.02 21.28
CA PHE A 352 7.22 -13.83 20.65
C PHE A 352 8.05 -12.99 19.68
N ASN A 353 7.48 -12.60 18.54
CA ASN A 353 8.15 -11.86 17.46
C ASN A 353 7.71 -10.38 17.38
N HIS A 354 8.09 -9.61 18.39
CA HIS A 354 7.63 -8.23 18.53
C HIS A 354 8.26 -7.31 17.45
N LYS A 355 7.51 -6.34 16.93
CA LYS A 355 7.99 -5.37 15.90
C LYS A 355 9.20 -4.49 16.28
N ASP A 356 9.53 -4.48 17.57
CA ASP A 356 10.69 -3.79 18.12
C ASP A 356 11.63 -4.90 18.59
N ASP A 357 12.73 -5.08 17.86
CA ASP A 357 13.67 -6.19 18.07
C ASP A 357 14.31 -6.19 19.47
N LYS A 358 14.16 -5.11 20.26
CA LYS A 358 14.58 -5.07 21.67
C LYS A 358 13.55 -5.68 22.62
N LYS A 359 12.34 -5.95 22.15
CA LYS A 359 11.21 -6.48 22.92
C LYS A 359 10.82 -7.85 22.40
N GLY A 360 9.96 -8.53 23.16
CA GLY A 360 9.51 -9.89 22.84
C GLY A 360 10.51 -10.95 23.28
N GLN A 361 10.23 -12.19 22.88
CA GLN A 361 10.94 -13.38 23.32
C GLN A 361 11.57 -14.16 22.17
N GLN A 362 11.69 -13.59 20.96
CA GLN A 362 11.96 -14.34 19.74
C GLN A 362 13.22 -15.21 19.79
N ASP A 363 14.33 -14.67 20.31
CA ASP A 363 15.57 -15.45 20.42
C ASP A 363 15.46 -16.53 21.50
N THR A 364 14.86 -16.19 22.66
CA THR A 364 14.56 -17.18 23.72
C THR A 364 13.63 -18.28 23.20
N TYR A 365 12.62 -17.92 22.39
CA TYR A 365 11.68 -18.83 21.75
C TYR A 365 12.41 -19.77 20.80
N ARG A 366 13.27 -19.25 19.91
CA ARG A 366 14.10 -20.08 19.01
C ARG A 366 14.90 -21.11 19.79
N TRP A 367 15.63 -20.68 20.81
CA TRP A 367 16.48 -21.57 21.62
C TRP A 367 15.67 -22.59 22.41
N PHE A 368 14.52 -22.18 22.95
CA PHE A 368 13.62 -23.08 23.66
C PHE A 368 13.08 -24.17 22.72
N MET A 369 12.56 -23.77 21.56
CA MET A 369 12.04 -24.70 20.55
C MET A 369 13.15 -25.67 20.09
N GLU A 370 14.33 -25.16 19.73
CA GLU A 370 15.48 -25.98 19.34
C GLU A 370 15.88 -26.99 20.43
N THR A 371 15.91 -26.56 21.69
CA THR A 371 16.23 -27.42 22.83
C THR A 371 15.18 -28.52 23.04
N GLU A 372 13.90 -28.19 22.93
CA GLU A 372 12.82 -29.16 23.08
C GLU A 372 12.79 -30.16 21.93
N GLN A 373 13.12 -29.73 20.70
CA GLN A 373 13.31 -30.63 19.57
C GLN A 373 14.41 -31.66 19.82
N GLN A 374 15.53 -31.23 20.39
CA GLN A 374 16.64 -32.12 20.72
C GLN A 374 16.28 -33.11 21.83
N ARG A 375 15.50 -32.68 22.82
CA ARG A 375 15.04 -33.53 23.93
C ARG A 375 13.98 -34.54 23.52
N HIS A 376 13.17 -34.19 22.53
CA HIS A 376 12.04 -34.98 22.08
C HIS A 376 12.05 -35.06 20.54
N PRO A 377 12.79 -36.04 19.96
CA PRO A 377 12.97 -36.17 18.52
C PRO A 377 11.67 -36.34 17.72
N ASN A 378 10.57 -36.64 18.42
CA ASN A 378 9.23 -36.75 17.84
C ASN A 378 8.60 -35.40 17.48
N TYR A 379 9.12 -34.26 17.97
CA TYR A 379 8.71 -32.93 17.50
C TYR A 379 9.20 -32.73 16.05
N ARG A 380 8.29 -32.87 15.09
CA ARG A 380 8.59 -32.72 13.66
C ARG A 380 8.68 -31.25 13.28
N THR A 381 9.80 -30.88 12.65
CA THR A 381 10.01 -29.60 11.94
C THR A 381 9.48 -28.39 12.69
N LEU A 382 10.17 -28.00 13.77
CA LEU A 382 9.82 -26.79 14.51
C LEU A 382 10.13 -25.55 13.67
N GLN A 383 9.11 -24.74 13.46
CA GLN A 383 9.32 -23.41 12.93
C GLN A 383 9.97 -22.53 14.01
N LEU A 384 11.30 -22.47 13.98
CA LEU A 384 12.09 -21.79 15.01
C LEU A 384 11.71 -20.31 15.16
N THR A 385 11.33 -19.65 14.06
CA THR A 385 10.93 -18.24 14.08
C THR A 385 9.42 -18.12 14.03
N PHE A 386 8.82 -17.69 15.14
CA PHE A 386 7.39 -17.35 15.18
C PHE A 386 7.02 -16.31 14.11
N PRO A 387 5.87 -16.46 13.41
CA PRO A 387 5.46 -15.56 12.33
C PRO A 387 5.33 -14.08 12.75
N ASP A 388 5.69 -13.17 11.83
CA ASP A 388 5.77 -11.72 12.07
C ASP A 388 4.39 -11.03 11.94
N THR A 389 3.46 -11.36 12.85
CA THR A 389 2.11 -10.76 12.88
C THR A 389 2.13 -9.28 13.29
N SER A 390 3.22 -8.81 13.90
CA SER A 390 3.39 -7.43 14.37
C SER A 390 3.63 -6.41 13.24
N ASN A 391 4.12 -6.86 12.08
CA ASN A 391 4.44 -6.00 10.92
C ASN A 391 3.50 -6.21 9.72
N THR A 392 2.33 -6.83 9.91
CA THR A 392 1.28 -6.97 8.88
C THR A 392 1.80 -7.62 7.59
N ARG A 393 2.67 -8.63 7.69
CA ARG A 393 3.10 -9.38 6.50
C ARG A 393 1.94 -10.22 5.97
N TYR A 394 1.89 -10.40 4.65
CA TYR A 394 0.95 -11.35 4.02
C TYR A 394 1.01 -12.70 4.71
N GLN A 395 -0.16 -13.31 4.92
CA GLN A 395 -0.31 -14.65 5.48
C GLN A 395 0.19 -14.82 6.93
N SER A 396 0.74 -13.79 7.57
CA SER A 396 1.37 -13.93 8.89
C SER A 396 0.43 -14.45 9.98
N HIS A 397 -0.85 -14.07 9.96
CA HIS A 397 -1.86 -14.60 10.87
C HIS A 397 -2.25 -16.04 10.57
N VAL A 398 -2.25 -16.44 9.29
CA VAL A 398 -2.49 -17.83 8.87
C VAL A 398 -1.33 -18.71 9.31
N ASP A 399 -0.09 -18.28 9.02
CA ASP A 399 1.13 -18.95 9.51
C ASP A 399 1.17 -19.03 11.03
N ALA A 400 0.76 -17.97 11.75
CA ALA A 400 0.71 -17.98 13.21
C ALA A 400 -0.31 -18.99 13.74
N CYS A 401 -1.49 -19.10 13.10
CA CYS A 401 -2.45 -20.16 13.44
C CYS A 401 -1.84 -21.54 13.20
N SER A 402 -1.15 -21.75 12.07
CA SER A 402 -0.48 -23.03 11.75
C SER A 402 0.52 -23.42 12.82
N VAL A 403 1.42 -22.51 13.18
CA VAL A 403 2.47 -22.75 14.19
C VAL A 403 1.87 -22.99 15.58
N LEU A 404 0.87 -22.20 15.99
CA LEU A 404 0.23 -22.35 17.30
C LEU A 404 -0.58 -23.63 17.42
N VAL A 405 -1.31 -24.02 16.37
CA VAL A 405 -2.10 -25.26 16.36
C VAL A 405 -1.17 -26.46 16.36
N LYS A 406 -0.23 -26.52 15.40
CA LYS A 406 0.72 -27.63 15.21
C LYS A 406 1.43 -28.03 16.50
N GLU A 407 1.83 -27.05 17.31
CA GLU A 407 2.66 -27.27 18.50
C GLU A 407 1.99 -26.69 19.76
N LEU A 408 0.67 -26.85 19.89
CA LEU A 408 -0.13 -26.19 20.94
C LEU A 408 0.44 -26.38 22.35
N ASN A 409 0.73 -27.63 22.72
CA ASN A 409 1.26 -27.96 24.05
C ASN A 409 2.65 -27.35 24.29
N LEU A 410 3.49 -27.29 23.26
CA LEU A 410 4.82 -26.73 23.36
C LEU A 410 4.78 -25.20 23.56
N HIS A 411 3.82 -24.52 22.95
CA HIS A 411 3.59 -23.08 23.16
C HIS A 411 3.08 -22.78 24.57
N LEU A 412 2.20 -23.62 25.12
CA LEU A 412 1.77 -23.50 26.52
C LEU A 412 2.96 -23.67 27.48
N ARG A 413 3.78 -24.72 27.28
CA ARG A 413 5.01 -24.95 28.05
C ARG A 413 6.01 -23.80 27.94
N PHE A 414 6.15 -23.20 26.75
CA PHE A 414 7.01 -22.04 26.57
C PHE A 414 6.53 -20.83 27.37
N LEU A 415 5.22 -20.56 27.39
CA LEU A 415 4.65 -19.49 28.20
C LEU A 415 4.88 -19.75 29.70
N GLU A 416 4.70 -20.99 30.16
CA GLU A 416 5.02 -21.39 31.54
C GLU A 416 6.50 -21.18 31.88
N PHE A 417 7.41 -21.57 30.99
CA PHE A 417 8.84 -21.31 31.13
C PHE A 417 9.13 -19.80 31.28
N VAL A 418 8.51 -18.96 30.43
CA VAL A 418 8.65 -17.50 30.50
C VAL A 418 8.09 -16.94 31.80
N ARG A 419 6.96 -17.48 32.30
CA ARG A 419 6.39 -17.13 33.61
C ARG A 419 7.36 -17.45 34.73
N ASP A 420 7.85 -18.69 34.78
CA ASP A 420 8.64 -19.21 35.90
C ASP A 420 10.04 -18.59 35.98
N LYS A 421 10.59 -18.11 34.85
CA LYS A 421 11.83 -17.34 34.79
C LYS A 421 11.72 -15.97 35.48
N LYS A 422 10.52 -15.41 35.65
CA LYS A 422 10.33 -14.08 36.25
C LYS A 422 10.46 -14.15 37.75
N GLU A 423 10.94 -13.06 38.33
CA GLU A 423 11.06 -12.89 39.79
C GLU A 423 9.74 -13.19 40.52
N LYS A 424 8.63 -12.62 40.05
CA LYS A 424 7.30 -12.82 40.66
C LYS A 424 6.59 -14.11 40.22
N ARG A 425 7.15 -14.85 39.25
CA ARG A 425 6.57 -16.09 38.70
C ARG A 425 5.08 -16.01 38.31
N VAL A 426 4.64 -14.85 37.84
CA VAL A 426 3.27 -14.62 37.35
C VAL A 426 3.28 -14.22 35.89
N PHE A 427 2.22 -14.57 35.18
CA PHE A 427 2.00 -14.10 33.82
C PHE A 427 1.82 -12.59 33.80
N THR A 428 2.32 -11.93 32.76
CA THR A 428 1.77 -10.61 32.42
C THR A 428 0.33 -10.79 31.92
N HIS A 429 -0.48 -9.73 31.97
CA HIS A 429 -1.85 -9.80 31.47
C HIS A 429 -1.92 -10.22 29.98
N MET A 430 -0.92 -9.84 29.18
CA MET A 430 -0.84 -10.23 27.78
C MET A 430 -0.54 -11.73 27.61
N GLU A 431 0.38 -12.27 28.40
CA GLU A 431 0.69 -13.71 28.41
C GLU A 431 -0.47 -14.54 28.94
N ALA A 432 -1.13 -14.09 30.01
CA ALA A 432 -2.31 -14.75 30.54
C ALA A 432 -3.43 -14.84 29.50
N ASN A 433 -3.64 -13.75 28.72
CA ASN A 433 -4.58 -13.76 27.61
C ASN A 433 -4.22 -14.78 26.53
N VAL A 434 -2.94 -14.85 26.12
CA VAL A 434 -2.52 -15.84 25.11
C VAL A 434 -2.64 -17.26 25.65
N TYR A 435 -2.21 -17.50 26.89
CA TYR A 435 -2.32 -18.80 27.54
C TYR A 435 -3.78 -19.27 27.62
N ALA A 436 -4.69 -18.39 28.04
CA ALA A 436 -6.13 -18.66 28.08
C ALA A 436 -6.72 -18.87 26.68
N ALA A 437 -6.26 -18.10 25.68
CA ALA A 437 -6.72 -18.23 24.30
C ALA A 437 -6.35 -19.59 23.70
N LEU A 438 -5.13 -20.06 23.96
CA LEU A 438 -4.66 -21.39 23.55
C LEU A 438 -5.35 -22.54 24.30
N SER A 439 -6.02 -22.25 25.42
CA SER A 439 -6.85 -23.21 26.15
C SER A 439 -8.35 -23.10 25.83
N CYS A 440 -8.74 -22.19 24.92
CA CYS A 440 -10.13 -21.92 24.59
C CYS A 440 -10.51 -22.62 23.29
N TRP A 441 -11.39 -23.62 23.38
CA TRP A 441 -11.86 -24.41 22.23
C TRP A 441 -12.47 -23.57 21.10
N GLN A 442 -13.18 -22.50 21.42
CA GLN A 442 -13.72 -21.57 20.42
C GLN A 442 -12.61 -20.82 19.67
N THR A 443 -11.57 -20.38 20.39
CA THR A 443 -10.41 -19.72 19.76
C THR A 443 -9.64 -20.72 18.89
N LEU A 444 -9.43 -21.94 19.37
CA LEU A 444 -8.77 -23.00 18.61
C LEU A 444 -9.58 -23.41 17.38
N THR A 445 -10.91 -23.43 17.46
CA THR A 445 -11.79 -23.66 16.30
C THR A 445 -11.52 -22.62 15.20
N GLU A 446 -11.46 -21.34 15.55
CA GLU A 446 -11.12 -20.28 14.61
C GLU A 446 -9.69 -20.40 14.04
N MET A 447 -8.71 -20.83 14.85
CA MET A 447 -7.35 -21.08 14.37
C MET A 447 -7.34 -22.25 13.38
N CYS A 448 -8.05 -23.33 13.66
CA CYS A 448 -8.18 -24.48 12.77
C CYS A 448 -8.82 -24.11 11.42
N CYS A 449 -9.83 -23.22 11.41
CA CYS A 449 -10.38 -22.70 10.16
C CYS A 449 -9.32 -21.97 9.32
N ASN A 450 -8.48 -21.13 9.95
CA ASN A 450 -7.38 -20.46 9.26
C ASN A 450 -6.33 -21.44 8.75
N VAL A 451 -6.00 -22.50 9.50
CA VAL A 451 -5.07 -23.56 9.06
C VAL A 451 -5.63 -24.29 7.82
N CYS A 452 -6.90 -24.71 7.88
CA CYS A 452 -7.57 -25.38 6.76
C CYS A 452 -7.58 -24.50 5.50
N TYR A 453 -7.96 -23.22 5.64
CA TYR A 453 -7.91 -22.26 4.54
C TYR A 453 -6.47 -22.02 4.03
N GLY A 454 -5.52 -21.98 4.95
CA GLY A 454 -4.08 -21.90 4.71
C GLY A 454 -3.60 -22.95 3.72
N VAL A 455 -3.74 -24.21 4.11
CA VAL A 455 -3.24 -25.37 3.36
C VAL A 455 -4.02 -25.63 2.08
N ALA A 456 -5.32 -25.33 2.05
CA ALA A 456 -6.17 -25.58 0.89
C ALA A 456 -6.06 -24.48 -0.17
N VAL A 457 -5.95 -23.21 0.24
CA VAL A 457 -6.14 -22.07 -0.66
C VAL A 457 -4.97 -21.07 -0.61
N THR A 458 -4.69 -20.50 0.57
CA THR A 458 -3.75 -19.37 0.71
C THR A 458 -2.34 -19.74 0.23
N TYR A 459 -1.81 -20.89 0.64
CA TYR A 459 -0.45 -21.27 0.27
C TYR A 459 -0.32 -21.67 -1.20
N PRO A 460 -1.18 -22.56 -1.76
CA PRO A 460 -1.18 -22.85 -3.20
C PRO A 460 -1.32 -21.60 -4.06
N TYR A 461 -2.26 -20.71 -3.72
CA TYR A 461 -2.48 -19.46 -4.46
C TYR A 461 -1.24 -18.57 -4.48
N ALA A 462 -0.58 -18.40 -3.32
CA ALA A 462 0.63 -17.60 -3.25
C ALA A 462 1.78 -18.20 -4.07
N VAL A 463 1.91 -19.53 -4.14
CA VAL A 463 2.89 -20.17 -5.03
C VAL A 463 2.55 -19.89 -6.50
N MET A 464 1.28 -19.99 -6.89
CA MET A 464 0.84 -19.74 -8.27
C MET A 464 1.12 -18.33 -8.76
N VAL A 465 1.01 -17.32 -7.89
CA VAL A 465 1.12 -15.90 -8.29
C VAL A 465 2.44 -15.26 -7.89
N ARG A 466 3.18 -15.81 -6.91
CA ARG A 466 4.37 -15.19 -6.30
C ARG A 466 5.54 -16.18 -6.13
N GLY A 467 5.36 -17.45 -6.44
CA GLY A 467 6.40 -18.48 -6.31
C GLY A 467 7.50 -18.38 -7.37
N PRO A 468 8.55 -19.21 -7.26
CA PRO A 468 9.58 -19.29 -8.30
C PRO A 468 8.97 -19.58 -9.68
N GLY A 469 9.41 -18.85 -10.71
CA GLY A 469 8.91 -19.01 -12.08
C GLY A 469 7.77 -18.05 -12.46
N THR A 470 7.29 -17.21 -11.53
CA THR A 470 6.25 -16.20 -11.82
C THR A 470 6.81 -14.84 -12.24
N GLU A 471 8.12 -14.72 -12.48
CA GLU A 471 8.78 -13.44 -12.76
C GLU A 471 8.28 -12.77 -14.05
N ASN A 472 7.78 -13.57 -15.00
CA ASN A 472 7.21 -13.09 -16.26
C ASN A 472 5.68 -13.16 -16.28
N LEU A 473 5.04 -13.58 -15.18
CA LEU A 473 3.59 -13.76 -15.11
C LEU A 473 2.87 -12.42 -15.23
N ASN A 474 2.04 -12.29 -16.25
CA ASN A 474 1.22 -11.11 -16.46
C ASN A 474 -0.05 -11.20 -15.62
N ILE A 475 -0.30 -10.21 -14.77
CA ILE A 475 -1.50 -10.16 -13.92
C ILE A 475 -2.80 -10.20 -14.71
N LEU A 476 -2.79 -9.74 -15.96
CA LEU A 476 -3.95 -9.71 -16.86
C LEU A 476 -4.36 -11.10 -17.36
N GLU A 477 -3.49 -12.10 -17.22
CA GLU A 477 -3.76 -13.48 -17.64
C GLU A 477 -4.35 -14.35 -16.51
N LEU A 478 -4.50 -13.79 -15.31
CA LEU A 478 -4.93 -14.53 -14.12
C LEU A 478 -6.44 -14.74 -14.00
N GLY A 479 -7.24 -14.31 -14.99
CA GLY A 479 -8.70 -14.48 -14.97
C GLY A 479 -9.12 -15.94 -14.77
N GLY A 480 -8.51 -16.88 -15.51
CA GLY A 480 -8.76 -18.31 -15.36
C GLY A 480 -8.31 -18.86 -14.00
N VAL A 481 -7.19 -18.37 -13.45
CA VAL A 481 -6.72 -18.74 -12.12
C VAL A 481 -7.72 -18.30 -11.05
N HIS A 482 -8.27 -17.08 -11.15
CA HIS A 482 -9.27 -16.58 -10.20
C HIS A 482 -10.63 -17.27 -10.37
N ALA A 483 -11.00 -17.70 -11.57
CA ALA A 483 -12.19 -18.52 -11.79
C ALA A 483 -12.06 -19.89 -11.08
N ASN A 484 -10.96 -20.60 -11.33
CA ASN A 484 -10.66 -21.90 -10.71
C ASN A 484 -10.56 -21.80 -9.18
N LEU A 485 -10.00 -20.70 -8.67
CA LEU A 485 -9.95 -20.40 -7.24
C LEU A 485 -11.35 -20.30 -6.61
N LYS A 486 -12.25 -19.54 -7.25
CA LYS A 486 -13.63 -19.39 -6.77
C LYS A 486 -14.38 -20.72 -6.80
N GLU A 487 -14.23 -21.49 -7.88
CA GLU A 487 -14.82 -22.82 -8.00
C GLU A 487 -14.28 -23.78 -6.93
N HIS A 488 -12.96 -23.75 -6.67
CA HIS A 488 -12.37 -24.56 -5.62
C HIS A 488 -12.89 -24.19 -4.23
N ILE A 489 -13.00 -22.90 -3.92
CA ILE A 489 -13.59 -22.44 -2.64
C ILE A 489 -15.06 -22.90 -2.55
N GLN A 490 -15.83 -22.83 -3.64
CA GLN A 490 -17.20 -23.35 -3.66
C GLN A 490 -17.25 -24.85 -3.36
N ARG A 491 -16.37 -25.65 -3.96
CA ARG A 491 -16.26 -27.10 -3.63
C ARG A 491 -15.95 -27.34 -2.16
N LEU A 492 -15.10 -26.53 -1.54
CA LEU A 492 -14.83 -26.61 -0.10
C LEU A 492 -16.02 -26.17 0.77
N ILE A 493 -16.85 -25.23 0.30
CA ILE A 493 -18.09 -24.82 0.98
C ILE A 493 -19.10 -25.98 0.94
N ASP A 494 -19.25 -26.61 -0.22
CA ASP A 494 -20.19 -27.71 -0.44
C ASP A 494 -19.77 -28.96 0.33
N ASN A 495 -18.45 -29.20 0.43
CA ASN A 495 -17.90 -30.32 1.17
C ASN A 495 -16.60 -29.94 1.93
N PRO A 496 -16.72 -29.39 3.16
CA PRO A 496 -15.57 -29.10 4.02
C PRO A 496 -14.71 -30.32 4.38
N ASP A 497 -15.25 -31.55 4.27
CA ASP A 497 -14.53 -32.78 4.55
C ASP A 497 -13.43 -33.07 3.53
N LEU A 498 -13.40 -32.35 2.39
CA LEU A 498 -12.26 -32.33 1.48
C LEU A 498 -10.95 -31.86 2.16
N VAL A 499 -11.04 -31.22 3.33
CA VAL A 499 -9.91 -30.81 4.16
C VAL A 499 -10.05 -31.33 5.60
N LEU A 500 -11.25 -31.37 6.17
CA LEU A 500 -11.48 -31.81 7.55
C LEU A 500 -11.48 -33.32 7.73
N SER A 501 -11.70 -34.12 6.69
CA SER A 501 -11.65 -35.57 6.82
C SER A 501 -10.24 -36.04 7.16
N PRO A 502 -10.05 -37.01 8.07
CA PRO A 502 -8.76 -37.65 8.31
C PRO A 502 -8.21 -38.37 7.06
N THR A 503 -9.09 -38.69 6.10
CA THR A 503 -8.75 -39.29 4.81
C THR A 503 -8.73 -38.27 3.67
N ALA A 504 -8.73 -36.96 3.98
CA ALA A 504 -8.69 -35.89 2.99
C ALA A 504 -7.44 -36.01 2.10
N MET A 505 -7.66 -36.00 0.78
CA MET A 505 -6.59 -36.07 -0.20
C MET A 505 -6.20 -34.69 -0.70
N TYR A 506 -4.90 -34.42 -0.78
CA TYR A 506 -4.39 -33.15 -1.28
C TYR A 506 -4.81 -32.87 -2.73
N SER A 507 -4.97 -33.93 -3.55
CA SER A 507 -5.37 -33.83 -4.95
C SER A 507 -6.74 -33.19 -5.15
N THR A 508 -7.63 -33.30 -4.16
CA THR A 508 -8.98 -32.72 -4.20
C THR A 508 -9.13 -31.51 -3.27
N GLY A 509 -8.39 -31.49 -2.16
CA GLY A 509 -8.55 -30.48 -1.13
C GLY A 509 -7.58 -29.29 -1.22
N THR A 510 -6.55 -29.34 -2.05
CA THR A 510 -5.74 -28.15 -2.38
C THR A 510 -6.17 -27.54 -3.71
N LEU A 511 -6.02 -26.22 -3.82
CA LEU A 511 -6.31 -25.47 -5.04
C LEU A 511 -5.49 -25.94 -6.24
N ASP A 512 -4.23 -26.30 -6.03
CA ASP A 512 -3.29 -26.69 -7.08
C ASP A 512 -3.12 -28.22 -7.23
N GLY A 513 -3.84 -29.00 -6.43
CA GLY A 513 -3.75 -30.46 -6.40
C GLY A 513 -2.40 -31.00 -5.93
N LYS A 514 -1.55 -30.17 -5.30
CA LYS A 514 -0.22 -30.55 -4.81
C LYS A 514 -0.24 -30.93 -3.33
N PRO A 515 0.79 -31.64 -2.82
CA PRO A 515 0.86 -32.01 -1.41
C PRO A 515 0.68 -30.82 -0.47
N TRP A 516 0.03 -31.06 0.67
CA TRP A 516 -0.17 -30.05 1.72
C TRP A 516 1.15 -29.38 2.10
N ARG A 517 1.18 -28.04 2.13
CA ARG A 517 2.38 -27.31 2.57
C ARG A 517 2.74 -27.60 4.03
N ASP A 518 1.75 -27.74 4.89
CA ASP A 518 1.91 -28.01 6.32
C ASP A 518 1.01 -29.19 6.74
N PRO A 519 1.40 -30.43 6.40
CA PRO A 519 0.60 -31.61 6.71
C PRO A 519 0.54 -31.89 8.22
N ASP A 520 1.55 -31.47 8.98
CA ASP A 520 1.59 -31.66 10.43
C ASP A 520 0.55 -30.77 11.12
N ALA A 521 0.43 -29.50 10.72
CA ALA A 521 -0.61 -28.63 11.25
C ALA A 521 -2.02 -29.15 10.91
N LEU A 522 -2.22 -29.67 9.70
CA LEU A 522 -3.51 -30.28 9.31
C LEU A 522 -3.82 -31.54 10.12
N ALA A 523 -2.83 -32.41 10.34
CA ALA A 523 -3.00 -33.59 11.20
C ALA A 523 -3.37 -33.20 12.63
N GLN A 524 -2.79 -32.12 13.16
CA GLN A 524 -3.14 -31.62 14.48
C GLN A 524 -4.56 -31.04 14.53
N VAL A 525 -5.03 -30.39 13.46
CA VAL A 525 -6.45 -30.00 13.32
C VAL A 525 -7.35 -31.22 13.43
N HIS A 526 -7.02 -32.31 12.72
CA HIS A 526 -7.79 -33.55 12.80
C HIS A 526 -7.77 -34.13 14.21
N GLU A 527 -6.62 -34.20 14.88
CA GLU A 527 -6.54 -34.69 16.26
C GLU A 527 -7.42 -33.88 17.22
N LEU A 528 -7.38 -32.54 17.11
CA LEU A 528 -8.21 -31.65 17.92
C LEU A 528 -9.71 -31.84 17.63
N GLN A 529 -10.07 -32.13 16.39
CA GLN A 529 -11.45 -32.46 16.01
C GLN A 529 -11.89 -33.80 16.64
N HIS A 530 -11.04 -34.83 16.61
CA HIS A 530 -11.34 -36.14 17.22
C HIS A 530 -11.46 -36.09 18.74
N SER A 531 -10.87 -35.08 19.39
CA SER A 531 -11.00 -34.87 20.84
C SER A 531 -12.46 -34.61 21.28
N GLY A 532 -13.39 -34.37 20.35
CA GLY A 532 -14.80 -34.10 20.63
C GLY A 532 -15.10 -32.68 21.11
N ASN A 533 -14.10 -31.82 21.31
CA ASN A 533 -14.26 -30.47 21.85
C ASN A 533 -14.42 -29.39 20.77
N MET A 534 -14.45 -29.76 19.50
CA MET A 534 -14.64 -28.85 18.36
C MET A 534 -15.93 -29.15 17.56
N PRO A 535 -17.11 -29.22 18.20
CA PRO A 535 -18.36 -29.63 17.53
C PRO A 535 -18.80 -28.66 16.41
N HIS A 536 -18.27 -27.45 16.39
CA HIS A 536 -18.67 -26.40 15.45
C HIS A 536 -17.63 -26.14 14.35
N LEU A 537 -16.52 -26.89 14.29
CA LEU A 537 -15.45 -26.64 13.32
C LEU A 537 -15.93 -26.71 11.87
N TRP A 538 -16.75 -27.72 11.54
CA TRP A 538 -17.31 -27.88 10.20
C TRP A 538 -18.14 -26.66 9.78
N ALA A 539 -19.09 -26.24 10.63
CA ALA A 539 -19.96 -25.11 10.35
C ALA A 539 -19.21 -23.77 10.33
N ALA A 540 -18.23 -23.60 11.23
CA ALA A 540 -17.38 -22.42 11.29
C ALA A 540 -16.49 -22.30 10.03
N LEU A 541 -15.92 -23.42 9.54
CA LEU A 541 -15.13 -23.44 8.31
C LEU A 541 -16.02 -23.14 7.10
N GLN A 542 -17.22 -23.71 7.02
CA GLN A 542 -18.15 -23.40 5.95
C GLN A 542 -18.52 -21.90 5.92
N GLY A 543 -18.81 -21.30 7.09
CA GLY A 543 -19.08 -19.86 7.21
C GLY A 543 -17.87 -19.00 6.82
N TYR A 544 -16.67 -19.39 7.25
CA TYR A 544 -15.41 -18.74 6.85
C TYR A 544 -15.26 -18.73 5.32
N LEU A 545 -15.40 -19.89 4.68
CA LEU A 545 -15.23 -20.05 3.24
C LEU A 545 -16.27 -19.26 2.43
N LYS A 546 -17.53 -19.21 2.87
CA LYS A 546 -18.59 -18.40 2.23
C LYS A 546 -18.21 -16.92 2.17
N ASN A 547 -17.81 -16.32 3.29
CA ASN A 547 -17.41 -14.91 3.29
C ASN A 547 -16.09 -14.67 2.56
N THR A 548 -15.18 -15.64 2.57
CA THR A 548 -13.96 -15.57 1.75
C THR A 548 -14.29 -15.60 0.26
N LEU A 549 -15.23 -16.44 -0.20
CA LEU A 549 -15.69 -16.46 -1.60
C LEU A 549 -16.28 -15.11 -2.02
N THR A 550 -17.21 -14.57 -1.23
CA THR A 550 -17.78 -13.22 -1.47
C THR A 550 -16.69 -12.15 -1.54
N THR A 551 -15.64 -12.30 -0.72
CA THR A 551 -14.51 -11.37 -0.74
C THR A 551 -13.68 -11.53 -2.02
N TRP A 552 -13.39 -12.74 -2.46
CA TRP A 552 -12.73 -13.01 -3.74
C TRP A 552 -13.52 -12.45 -4.92
N GLU A 553 -14.83 -12.63 -4.97
CA GLU A 553 -15.69 -12.05 -6.01
C GLU A 553 -15.54 -10.53 -6.07
N ARG A 554 -15.61 -9.84 -4.93
CA ARG A 554 -15.43 -8.39 -4.86
C ARG A 554 -14.03 -7.95 -5.30
N PHE A 555 -12.98 -8.66 -4.91
CA PHE A 555 -11.60 -8.27 -5.21
C PHE A 555 -11.08 -8.78 -6.57
N THR A 556 -11.87 -9.58 -7.29
CA THR A 556 -11.60 -10.05 -8.67
C THR A 556 -12.58 -9.48 -9.69
N GLU A 557 -13.37 -8.47 -9.31
CA GLU A 557 -14.33 -7.78 -10.20
C GLU A 557 -13.70 -7.26 -11.50
N GLU A 558 -12.41 -6.91 -11.47
CA GLU A 558 -11.65 -6.46 -12.65
C GLU A 558 -11.52 -7.53 -13.76
N TYR A 559 -11.76 -8.81 -13.45
CA TYR A 559 -11.75 -9.94 -14.40
C TYR A 559 -13.16 -10.38 -14.83
N LYS A 560 -14.20 -9.58 -14.56
CA LYS A 560 -15.56 -9.91 -14.97
C LYS A 560 -15.65 -10.05 -16.49
N GLU A 561 -16.44 -11.03 -16.96
CA GLU A 561 -16.76 -11.23 -18.37
C GLU A 561 -17.29 -9.94 -19.01
N GLY A 562 -16.82 -9.63 -20.22
CA GLY A 562 -17.12 -8.38 -20.93
C GLY A 562 -16.38 -7.15 -20.38
N GLY A 563 -15.59 -7.29 -19.31
CA GLY A 563 -14.75 -6.23 -18.76
C GLY A 563 -13.51 -5.93 -19.60
N THR A 564 -12.75 -4.89 -19.22
CA THR A 564 -11.56 -4.44 -19.96
C THR A 564 -10.47 -5.52 -20.03
N ILE A 565 -10.24 -6.29 -18.96
CA ILE A 565 -9.23 -7.36 -18.96
C ILE A 565 -9.69 -8.54 -19.84
N ASP A 566 -10.95 -8.94 -19.67
CA ASP A 566 -11.54 -10.08 -20.39
C ASP A 566 -11.52 -9.84 -21.91
N THR A 567 -11.98 -8.67 -22.33
CA THR A 567 -12.04 -8.27 -23.75
C THR A 567 -10.69 -7.82 -24.34
N ALA A 568 -9.63 -7.72 -23.54
CA ALA A 568 -8.30 -7.32 -24.02
C ALA A 568 -7.69 -8.39 -24.92
N THR A 569 -7.23 -7.97 -26.10
CA THR A 569 -6.49 -8.81 -27.05
C THR A 569 -5.13 -9.24 -26.48
N SER A 570 -4.52 -10.28 -27.03
CA SER A 570 -3.17 -10.70 -26.63
C SER A 570 -2.13 -9.59 -26.78
N ALA A 571 -2.24 -8.76 -27.83
CA ALA A 571 -1.37 -7.62 -28.05
C ALA A 571 -1.56 -6.53 -26.98
N GLU A 572 -2.80 -6.24 -26.59
CA GLU A 572 -3.11 -5.31 -25.50
C GLU A 572 -2.60 -5.82 -24.15
N ARG A 573 -2.75 -7.12 -23.85
CA ARG A 573 -2.23 -7.72 -22.62
C ARG A 573 -0.71 -7.68 -22.55
N GLU A 574 -0.02 -7.96 -23.66
CA GLU A 574 1.45 -7.84 -23.75
C GLU A 574 1.90 -6.37 -23.62
N ALA A 575 1.17 -5.44 -24.24
CA ALA A 575 1.47 -4.01 -24.13
C ALA A 575 1.23 -3.45 -22.71
N ALA A 576 0.26 -4.00 -21.98
CA ALA A 576 -0.06 -3.67 -20.60
C ALA A 576 0.50 -4.69 -19.59
N TRP A 577 1.62 -5.34 -19.91
CA TRP A 577 2.25 -6.29 -19.00
C TRP A 577 2.51 -5.64 -17.63
N MET A 578 2.07 -6.32 -16.57
CA MET A 578 2.29 -5.94 -15.18
C MET A 578 2.57 -7.20 -14.37
N PRO A 579 3.47 -7.13 -13.36
CA PRO A 579 3.71 -8.26 -12.47
C PRO A 579 2.42 -8.62 -11.70
N SER A 580 2.28 -9.88 -11.32
CA SER A 580 1.16 -10.38 -10.50
C SER A 580 1.07 -9.76 -9.09
N THR A 581 2.17 -9.20 -8.57
CA THR A 581 2.24 -8.60 -7.24
C THR A 581 2.93 -7.24 -7.24
N ASN A 582 2.73 -6.48 -6.16
CA ASN A 582 3.34 -5.16 -5.95
C ASN A 582 4.65 -5.22 -5.14
N ASP A 583 5.30 -6.40 -5.10
CA ASP A 583 6.48 -6.66 -4.27
C ASP A 583 7.65 -5.70 -4.53
N ALA A 584 7.79 -5.20 -5.77
CA ALA A 584 8.83 -4.24 -6.13
C ALA A 584 8.72 -2.94 -5.31
N ASN A 585 7.50 -2.41 -5.16
CA ASN A 585 7.23 -1.20 -4.38
C ASN A 585 7.35 -1.45 -2.88
N GLU A 586 6.71 -2.51 -2.35
CA GLU A 586 6.81 -2.88 -0.94
C GLU A 586 8.26 -3.11 -0.52
N GLY A 587 9.02 -3.80 -1.37
CA GLY A 587 10.44 -4.02 -1.20
C GLY A 587 11.24 -2.72 -1.22
N ALA A 588 10.88 -1.72 -2.04
CA ALA A 588 11.54 -0.41 -2.09
C ALA A 588 11.37 0.36 -0.79
N LEU A 589 10.14 0.38 -0.27
CA LEU A 589 9.77 1.04 0.97
C LEU A 589 10.39 0.32 2.19
N GLY A 590 10.36 -1.02 2.19
CA GLY A 590 11.05 -1.84 3.19
C GLY A 590 12.56 -1.60 3.20
N SER A 591 13.17 -1.53 2.01
CA SER A 591 14.60 -1.21 1.86
C SER A 591 14.94 0.18 2.38
N LEU A 592 14.09 1.19 2.13
CA LEU A 592 14.27 2.55 2.63
C LEU A 592 14.27 2.57 4.16
N ARG A 593 13.31 1.87 4.77
CA ARG A 593 13.19 1.78 6.23
C ARG A 593 14.44 1.17 6.86
N LEU A 594 14.93 0.04 6.33
CA LEU A 594 16.16 -0.59 6.80
C LEU A 594 17.38 0.31 6.59
N HIS A 595 17.48 0.94 5.41
CA HIS A 595 18.58 1.86 5.11
C HIS A 595 18.61 3.05 6.08
N LYS A 596 17.45 3.66 6.38
CA LYS A 596 17.34 4.75 7.37
C LYS A 596 17.69 4.29 8.79
N ARG A 597 17.41 3.04 9.15
CA ARG A 597 17.81 2.48 10.45
C ARG A 597 19.33 2.36 10.58
N HIS A 598 20.01 1.85 9.55
CA HIS A 598 21.46 1.67 9.59
C HIS A 598 22.25 2.95 9.26
N ARG A 599 21.68 3.83 8.43
CA ARG A 599 22.33 5.04 7.90
C ARG A 599 21.39 6.25 7.96
N PRO A 600 21.00 6.70 9.17
CA PRO A 600 19.94 7.70 9.37
C PRO A 600 20.24 9.06 8.74
N GLN A 601 21.52 9.40 8.59
CA GLN A 601 21.96 10.66 7.98
C GLN A 601 21.95 10.65 6.45
N THR A 602 21.70 9.51 5.80
CA THR A 602 21.60 9.46 4.33
C THR A 602 20.42 10.29 3.86
N SER A 603 20.65 11.20 2.91
CA SER A 603 19.58 11.96 2.28
C SER A 603 18.71 11.07 1.38
N LEU A 604 17.48 11.52 1.07
CA LEU A 604 16.61 10.74 0.20
C LEU A 604 17.16 10.69 -1.24
N HIS A 605 17.74 11.80 -1.71
CA HIS A 605 18.44 11.90 -2.99
C HIS A 605 19.59 10.89 -3.11
N GLN A 606 20.45 10.77 -2.08
CA GLN A 606 21.51 9.76 -2.08
C GLN A 606 20.97 8.33 -2.02
N TYR A 607 19.90 8.10 -1.26
CA TYR A 607 19.24 6.80 -1.20
C TYR A 607 18.68 6.41 -2.57
N ASN A 608 17.94 7.30 -3.24
CA ASN A 608 17.42 7.07 -4.59
C ASN A 608 18.54 6.75 -5.57
N ALA A 609 19.63 7.53 -5.56
CA ALA A 609 20.78 7.25 -6.43
C ALA A 609 21.34 5.83 -6.24
N LEU A 610 21.43 5.33 -4.99
CA LEU A 610 21.86 3.96 -4.71
C LEU A 610 20.81 2.91 -5.11
N ALA A 611 19.55 3.16 -4.76
CA ALA A 611 18.45 2.22 -4.95
C ALA A 611 18.14 2.03 -6.43
N GLN A 612 18.02 3.12 -7.20
CA GLN A 612 17.78 3.09 -8.64
C GLN A 612 18.94 2.43 -9.36
N PHE A 613 20.18 2.87 -9.09
CA PHE A 613 21.38 2.31 -9.73
C PHE A 613 21.51 0.79 -9.51
N ARG A 614 21.15 0.30 -8.30
CA ARG A 614 21.15 -1.15 -8.00
C ARG A 614 19.99 -1.89 -8.68
N ARG A 615 18.75 -1.42 -8.49
CA ARG A 615 17.54 -2.13 -8.94
C ARG A 615 17.35 -2.10 -10.44
N ASN A 616 17.79 -1.03 -11.10
CA ASN A 616 17.65 -0.87 -12.54
C ASN A 616 18.80 -1.54 -13.31
N GLY A 617 19.80 -2.13 -12.63
CA GLY A 617 20.95 -2.73 -13.29
C GLY A 617 21.78 -1.71 -14.08
N THR A 618 21.81 -0.46 -13.63
CA THR A 618 22.29 0.68 -14.42
C THR A 618 23.75 0.58 -14.86
N GLN A 619 24.59 -0.16 -14.14
CA GLN A 619 25.98 -0.34 -14.58
C GLN A 619 26.07 -1.03 -15.94
N ALA A 620 25.25 -2.07 -16.20
CA ALA A 620 25.24 -2.77 -17.48
C ALA A 620 24.77 -1.85 -18.63
N PHE A 621 23.78 -1.01 -18.37
CA PHE A 621 23.34 0.03 -19.31
C PHE A 621 24.46 1.04 -19.60
N MET A 622 25.13 1.54 -18.56
CA MET A 622 26.25 2.47 -18.74
C MET A 622 27.37 1.83 -19.57
N ASP A 623 27.73 0.58 -19.27
CA ASP A 623 28.79 -0.12 -19.99
C ASP A 623 28.43 -0.37 -21.48
N ALA A 624 27.14 -0.52 -21.80
CA ALA A 624 26.65 -0.72 -23.16
C ALA A 624 26.46 0.58 -23.96
N GLU A 625 25.91 1.63 -23.33
CA GLU A 625 25.39 2.81 -24.04
C GLU A 625 26.21 4.08 -23.83
N TYR A 626 27.01 4.18 -22.76
CA TYR A 626 27.70 5.44 -22.44
C TYR A 626 29.01 5.61 -23.20
N THR A 627 29.20 6.84 -23.68
CA THR A 627 30.48 7.34 -24.17
C THR A 627 31.12 8.28 -23.14
N SER A 628 32.33 8.79 -23.43
CA SER A 628 33.00 9.78 -22.59
C SER A 628 32.16 11.03 -22.33
N ASP A 629 31.36 11.44 -23.30
CA ASP A 629 30.54 12.66 -23.24
C ASP A 629 29.36 12.46 -22.30
N ASP A 630 28.74 11.28 -22.32
CA ASP A 630 27.66 10.91 -21.40
C ASP A 630 28.17 10.86 -19.96
N GLU A 631 29.35 10.29 -19.74
CA GLU A 631 29.99 10.27 -18.44
C GLU A 631 30.35 11.68 -17.95
N GLN A 632 30.79 12.58 -18.85
CA GLN A 632 31.10 13.96 -18.50
C GLN A 632 29.84 14.76 -18.18
N TYR A 633 28.77 14.54 -18.94
CA TYR A 633 27.44 15.10 -18.69
C TYR A 633 26.90 14.64 -17.33
N GLY A 634 26.90 13.33 -17.07
CA GLY A 634 26.47 12.77 -15.78
C GLY A 634 27.24 13.36 -14.60
N ARG A 635 28.57 13.54 -14.75
CA ARG A 635 29.43 14.22 -13.76
C ARG A 635 29.01 15.68 -13.54
N LYS A 636 28.70 16.42 -14.60
CA LYS A 636 28.26 17.84 -14.52
C LYS A 636 26.92 17.95 -13.81
N VAL A 637 25.93 17.16 -14.23
CA VAL A 637 24.58 17.15 -13.64
C VAL A 637 24.62 16.73 -12.18
N ALA A 638 25.31 15.64 -11.84
CA ALA A 638 25.41 15.16 -10.47
C ALA A 638 26.00 16.23 -9.54
N ARG A 639 26.99 17.01 -10.00
CA ARG A 639 27.55 18.13 -9.23
C ARG A 639 26.53 19.26 -9.05
N LYS A 640 25.79 19.61 -10.10
CA LYS A 640 24.74 20.64 -10.04
C LYS A 640 23.67 20.26 -9.03
N LEU A 641 23.21 19.01 -9.05
CA LEU A 641 22.22 18.47 -8.11
C LEU A 641 22.76 18.40 -6.67
N ASP A 642 24.00 17.94 -6.47
CA ASP A 642 24.66 17.93 -5.15
C ASP A 642 24.73 19.33 -4.52
N SER A 643 24.88 20.38 -5.34
CA SER A 643 24.92 21.78 -4.90
C SER A 643 23.57 22.51 -4.87
N SER A 644 22.47 21.92 -5.37
CA SER A 644 21.21 22.66 -5.58
C SER A 644 20.40 22.88 -4.31
N GLY A 645 20.74 22.21 -3.21
CA GLY A 645 19.95 22.26 -1.98
C GLY A 645 18.61 21.52 -2.06
N ILE A 646 18.45 20.58 -3.00
CA ILE A 646 17.18 19.85 -3.24
C ILE A 646 16.59 19.21 -1.98
N GLU A 647 17.44 18.71 -1.08
CA GLU A 647 17.01 18.12 0.19
C GLU A 647 16.51 19.15 1.21
N ARG A 648 17.07 20.37 1.18
CA ARG A 648 16.58 21.47 2.01
C ARG A 648 15.22 21.92 1.51
N ALA A 649 15.07 22.11 0.21
CA ALA A 649 13.80 22.48 -0.42
C ALA A 649 12.70 21.44 -0.12
N ARG A 650 13.00 20.14 -0.27
CA ARG A 650 12.07 19.06 0.07
C ARG A 650 11.60 19.12 1.53
N ARG A 651 12.53 19.31 2.47
CA ARG A 651 12.17 19.41 3.91
C ARG A 651 11.30 20.64 4.19
N GLN A 652 11.59 21.77 3.55
CA GLN A 652 10.78 22.99 3.68
C GLN A 652 9.37 22.79 3.13
N ALA A 653 9.22 22.13 1.97
CA ALA A 653 7.91 21.82 1.39
C ALA A 653 7.05 20.95 2.32
N ILE A 654 7.66 19.94 2.97
CA ILE A 654 6.95 19.10 3.96
C ILE A 654 6.48 19.94 5.15
N ILE A 655 7.38 20.72 5.76
CA ILE A 655 7.02 21.54 6.92
C ILE A 655 5.94 22.56 6.55
N HIS A 656 6.03 23.20 5.39
CA HIS A 656 5.01 24.14 4.93
C HIS A 656 3.62 23.49 4.81
N SER A 657 3.55 22.26 4.30
CA SER A 657 2.28 21.54 4.25
C SER A 657 1.78 21.14 5.64
N GLU A 658 2.66 20.75 6.56
CA GLU A 658 2.28 20.44 7.94
C GLU A 658 1.75 21.70 8.66
N GLU A 659 2.35 22.87 8.42
CA GLU A 659 1.88 24.16 8.92
C GLU A 659 0.46 24.47 8.41
N GLN A 660 0.18 24.25 7.13
CA GLN A 660 -1.17 24.40 6.56
C GLN A 660 -2.18 23.44 7.22
N VAL A 661 -1.79 22.20 7.49
CA VAL A 661 -2.66 21.22 8.18
C VAL A 661 -2.92 21.64 9.62
N VAL A 662 -1.91 22.13 10.32
CA VAL A 662 -2.04 22.65 11.69
C VAL A 662 -3.00 23.83 11.72
N GLU A 663 -2.85 24.79 10.80
CA GLU A 663 -3.72 25.97 10.75
C GLU A 663 -5.17 25.59 10.46
N LYS A 664 -5.40 24.71 9.48
CA LYS A 664 -6.75 24.19 9.18
C LYS A 664 -7.37 23.49 10.39
N LYS A 665 -6.60 22.72 11.16
CA LYS A 665 -7.08 22.08 12.40
C LYS A 665 -7.42 23.11 13.48
N ARG A 666 -6.60 24.15 13.65
CA ARG A 666 -6.88 25.26 14.58
C ARG A 666 -8.17 26.00 14.20
N GLU A 667 -8.36 26.28 12.92
CA GLU A 667 -9.59 26.89 12.41
C GLU A 667 -10.81 26.00 12.63
N GLN A 668 -10.70 24.69 12.41
CA GLN A 668 -11.78 23.74 12.70
C GLN A 668 -12.12 23.67 14.19
N ILE A 669 -11.12 23.72 15.07
CA ILE A 669 -11.32 23.77 16.52
C ILE A 669 -12.04 25.06 16.89
N ARG A 670 -11.55 26.22 16.44
CA ARG A 670 -12.20 27.52 16.64
C ARG A 670 -13.65 27.52 16.17
N CYS A 671 -13.93 27.02 14.96
CA CYS A 671 -15.28 26.94 14.42
C CYS A 671 -16.18 26.00 15.27
N ARG A 672 -15.63 24.90 15.80
CA ARG A 672 -16.37 24.00 16.71
C ARG A 672 -16.66 24.67 18.05
N GLU A 673 -15.69 25.38 18.61
CA GLU A 673 -15.82 26.12 19.87
C GLU A 673 -16.82 27.28 19.71
N GLU A 674 -16.76 28.05 18.63
CA GLU A 674 -17.73 29.10 18.30
C GLU A 674 -19.15 28.53 18.16
N LYS A 675 -19.31 27.41 17.45
CA LYS A 675 -20.60 26.71 17.34
C LYS A 675 -21.09 26.20 18.69
N ALA A 676 -20.21 25.60 19.50
CA ALA A 676 -20.55 25.11 20.83
C ALA A 676 -20.94 26.25 21.77
N ALA A 677 -20.20 27.37 21.75
CA ALA A 677 -20.51 28.56 22.52
C ALA A 677 -21.83 29.22 22.09
N LYS A 678 -22.11 29.26 20.79
CA LYS A 678 -23.40 29.72 20.27
C LYS A 678 -24.54 28.82 20.72
N THR A 679 -24.39 27.51 20.60
CA THR A 679 -25.40 26.55 21.08
C THR A 679 -25.58 26.64 22.59
N ALA A 680 -24.51 26.81 23.38
CA ALA A 680 -24.60 27.00 24.82
C ALA A 680 -25.38 28.27 25.18
N LYS A 681 -25.09 29.41 24.50
CA LYS A 681 -25.85 30.65 24.67
C LYS A 681 -27.33 30.50 24.28
N GLU A 682 -27.62 29.84 23.15
CA GLU A 682 -28.99 29.55 22.72
C GLU A 682 -29.73 28.67 23.76
N LEU A 683 -29.03 27.73 24.38
CA LEU A 683 -29.58 26.82 25.40
C LEU A 683 -29.74 27.50 26.77
N ASP A 684 -28.87 28.44 27.14
CA ASP A 684 -28.99 29.21 28.38
C ASP A 684 -30.09 30.28 28.31
N ALA A 685 -30.38 30.79 27.11
CA ALA A 685 -31.49 31.71 26.87
C ALA A 685 -32.85 31.02 26.67
N ALA A 686 -32.87 29.69 26.50
CA ALA A 686 -34.09 28.93 26.25
C ALA A 686 -34.77 28.53 27.56
N THR A 687 -36.06 28.80 27.67
CA THR A 687 -36.89 28.35 28.79
C THR A 687 -37.29 26.88 28.61
N LEU A 688 -37.15 26.09 29.68
CA LEU A 688 -37.67 24.73 29.72
C LEU A 688 -39.20 24.78 29.75
N LEU A 689 -39.85 24.16 28.76
CA LEU A 689 -41.30 24.13 28.63
C LEU A 689 -41.86 22.86 29.28
N LEU A 690 -42.68 23.02 30.31
CA LEU A 690 -43.43 21.95 30.96
C LEU A 690 -44.90 22.05 30.54
N VAL A 691 -45.19 21.66 29.30
CA VAL A 691 -46.52 21.77 28.68
C VAL A 691 -46.97 20.42 28.13
N ASP A 692 -48.26 20.30 27.83
CA ASP A 692 -48.81 19.07 27.28
C ASP A 692 -48.32 18.79 25.84
N ARG A 693 -48.58 17.56 25.39
CA ARG A 693 -48.21 17.09 24.06
C ARG A 693 -48.80 17.93 22.93
N ALA A 694 -50.01 18.48 23.12
CA ALA A 694 -50.68 19.29 22.10
C ALA A 694 -49.89 20.60 21.88
N ALA A 695 -49.48 21.27 22.95
CA ALA A 695 -48.63 22.46 22.91
C ALA A 695 -47.24 22.17 22.32
N LEU A 696 -46.61 21.04 22.67
CA LEU A 696 -45.32 20.64 22.09
C LEU A 696 -45.41 20.35 20.58
N SER A 697 -46.55 19.86 20.09
CA SER A 697 -46.73 19.50 18.68
C SER A 697 -46.58 20.69 17.72
N HIS A 698 -46.90 21.89 18.20
CA HIS A 698 -46.78 23.16 17.48
C HIS A 698 -45.34 23.65 17.35
N LEU A 699 -44.41 23.11 18.15
CA LEU A 699 -42.98 23.47 18.07
C LEU A 699 -42.34 22.93 16.79
N THR A 700 -41.40 23.72 16.27
CA THR A 700 -40.50 23.30 15.19
C THR A 700 -39.55 22.21 15.69
N ARG A 701 -38.99 21.44 14.75
CA ARG A 701 -38.00 20.41 15.10
C ARG A 701 -36.77 20.99 15.80
N LYS A 702 -36.40 22.23 15.48
CA LYS A 702 -35.29 22.93 16.15
C LYS A 702 -35.61 23.20 17.61
N GLU A 703 -36.81 23.71 17.90
CA GLU A 703 -37.26 23.98 19.27
C GLU A 703 -37.42 22.71 20.10
N LEU A 704 -37.96 21.63 19.52
CA LEU A 704 -38.03 20.32 20.18
C LEU A 704 -36.64 19.75 20.51
N ASN A 705 -35.65 19.96 19.63
CA ASN A 705 -34.26 19.60 19.91
C ASN A 705 -33.71 20.42 21.08
N THR A 706 -34.00 21.72 21.13
CA THR A 706 -33.60 22.59 22.25
C THR A 706 -34.20 22.09 23.57
N GLN A 707 -35.49 21.72 23.59
CA GLN A 707 -36.13 21.16 24.80
C GLN A 707 -35.49 19.84 25.23
N LEU A 708 -35.15 18.95 24.29
CA LEU A 708 -34.44 17.71 24.60
C LEU A 708 -33.05 17.99 25.19
N GLU A 709 -32.28 18.94 24.64
CA GLU A 709 -30.97 19.30 25.19
C GLU A 709 -31.07 20.02 26.55
N LEU A 710 -32.16 20.76 26.82
CA LEU A 710 -32.43 21.30 28.16
C LEU A 710 -32.66 20.19 29.19
N HIS A 711 -33.50 19.20 28.87
CA HIS A 711 -33.68 18.04 29.75
C HIS A 711 -32.38 17.21 29.89
N ARG A 712 -31.51 17.21 28.88
CA ARG A 712 -30.19 16.54 28.95
C ARG A 712 -29.20 17.21 29.93
N LYS A 713 -29.42 18.47 30.33
CA LYS A 713 -28.61 19.12 31.38
C LYS A 713 -28.78 18.42 32.73
N THR A 714 -29.97 17.89 33.01
CA THR A 714 -30.30 17.21 34.27
C THR A 714 -30.39 15.70 34.14
N ASP A 715 -30.68 15.18 32.94
CA ASP A 715 -30.79 13.75 32.67
C ASP A 715 -30.08 13.36 31.37
N THR A 716 -28.87 12.81 31.53
CA THR A 716 -28.03 12.39 30.41
C THR A 716 -28.59 11.20 29.60
N THR A 717 -29.62 10.50 30.11
CA THR A 717 -30.27 9.38 29.42
C THR A 717 -31.20 9.82 28.29
N VAL A 718 -31.58 11.11 28.26
CA VAL A 718 -32.45 11.65 27.21
C VAL A 718 -31.75 11.59 25.84
N PRO A 719 -32.32 10.93 24.82
CA PRO A 719 -31.69 10.77 23.51
C PRO A 719 -31.47 12.10 22.77
N LYS A 720 -30.37 12.21 22.02
CA LYS A 720 -30.10 13.37 21.15
C LYS A 720 -31.12 13.42 20.01
N GLY A 721 -31.79 14.55 19.82
CA GLY A 721 -32.91 14.59 18.88
C GLY A 721 -32.55 14.53 17.39
N TRP A 722 -31.27 14.60 17.00
CA TRP A 722 -30.85 14.24 15.63
C TRP A 722 -31.03 12.74 15.32
N ARG A 723 -31.16 11.88 16.34
CA ARG A 723 -31.47 10.45 16.21
C ARG A 723 -32.96 10.15 16.15
N LEU A 724 -33.81 11.15 16.34
CA LEU A 724 -35.25 10.98 16.49
C LEU A 724 -36.01 11.68 15.36
N LYS A 725 -37.10 11.04 14.90
CA LYS A 725 -38.13 11.70 14.10
C LYS A 725 -39.03 12.55 15.00
N LYS A 726 -39.68 13.58 14.46
CA LYS A 726 -40.51 14.52 15.24
C LYS A 726 -41.51 13.82 16.20
N PRO A 727 -42.24 12.76 15.81
CA PRO A 727 -43.13 12.05 16.74
C PRO A 727 -42.40 11.43 17.95
N GLN A 728 -41.25 10.82 17.71
CA GLN A 728 -40.42 10.21 18.76
C GLN A 728 -39.84 11.27 19.72
N MET A 729 -39.53 12.46 19.20
CA MET A 729 -39.10 13.58 20.05
C MET A 729 -40.22 14.01 21.01
N LEU A 730 -41.47 14.05 20.53
CA LEU A 730 -42.64 14.38 21.34
C LEU A 730 -42.87 13.31 22.42
N ASP A 731 -42.79 12.02 22.07
CA ASP A 731 -42.96 10.93 23.04
C ASP A 731 -41.93 11.00 24.18
N VAL A 732 -40.66 11.27 23.85
CA VAL A 732 -39.58 11.40 24.83
C VAL A 732 -39.78 12.62 25.73
N LEU A 733 -40.16 13.77 25.15
CA LEU A 733 -40.40 15.00 25.92
C LEU A 733 -41.61 14.88 26.83
N GLU A 734 -42.73 14.34 26.33
CA GLU A 734 -43.94 14.10 27.12
C GLU A 734 -43.66 13.17 28.30
N ALA A 735 -42.95 12.06 28.08
CA ALA A 735 -42.56 11.15 29.15
C ALA A 735 -41.68 11.84 30.21
N LYS A 736 -40.77 12.73 29.80
CA LYS A 736 -39.90 13.45 30.72
C LYS A 736 -40.62 14.56 31.48
N ILE A 737 -41.50 15.29 30.83
CA ILE A 737 -42.32 16.32 31.47
C ILE A 737 -43.24 15.67 32.52
N ASN A 738 -43.90 14.56 32.18
CA ASN A 738 -44.76 13.82 33.13
C ASN A 738 -43.98 13.30 34.34
N SER A 739 -42.72 12.89 34.14
CA SER A 739 -41.80 12.46 35.21
C SER A 739 -41.30 13.61 36.10
N VAL A 740 -41.40 14.87 35.65
CA VAL A 740 -40.96 16.07 36.39
C VAL A 740 -42.13 16.73 37.13
N ILE A 741 -43.35 16.55 36.62
CA ILE A 741 -44.59 17.09 37.22
C ILE A 741 -45.10 16.19 38.37
N GLN A 742 -44.77 14.89 38.35
CA GLN A 742 -44.95 13.96 39.48
C GLN A 742 -43.84 14.14 40.51
#